data_AF-A0A6L7ISE7-F1
#
_entry.id   AF-A0A6L7ISE7-F1
#
_cell.length_a   1.000
_cell.length_b   1.000
_cell.length_c   1.000
_cell.angle_alpha   90.00
_cell.angle_beta   90.00
_cell.angle_gamma   90.00
#
_symmetry.space_group_name_H-M   'P 1'
#
loop_
_entity.id
_entity.type
_entity.pdbx_description
1 polymer ?
#
loop_
_entity_poly.entity_id
_entity_poly.type
_entity_poly.pdbx_seq_one_letter_code
_entity_poly.pdbx_strand_id
1 'polypeptide(L)'
;MSREQERAIARTIDCIESRLGERIDLDRLAEEAGYSKYHLHRLFTSTVGFPVYDYVKRRRLTEAARALVSTDAPLAEVALGAGYDSQQAFSLAFSALYKTTPARFRAAGAFYALQLPFELRDGVPDDGGAWTVGYAAPADLPAWMDLMRSSIDGFPCFDECDHEAWAAACIERRHALAAWDGEALAGALAFDADAARIDVLAVHPQYRRLDVARALLDALRAVELPERDVSLTTFRAGDRADTGHRRDLLALGFEGAELLEEFGYPTQRFVLRAEGGLAGGGGEAAADAVLREERAHLDDVLALLRAARDRAAGLLERVDGGYDETKRYMAAYRGEIDPSEQYQNELFLKEVDRQAAEAREAAARLEKLLDAPYFARVDFQAAGEDAPTPFYLGRFSFSSDEAAVVSDWRSPVAGLFYECDEPGPAGYDAPAGRVEGLLARKRQLGVERGRLGYAADSASTVRDEVLARELGRSSDKKMRTIVASIQAEQNRIIRDEESGTLVIQGVAGSGKTSIALHRVAYLLYRRRGALSSRAVAILSPNRVFADYVSGVLPELGEEPIAALDLRAVVERALGGAATVAPARSSVDEADGAWRERARLKGTAAFASAVLAFLERAPDAAFAAEDMAFGRRVVEAARIDARFRAHGGLALEERLDLVAASVVYELESTSVGRDRHAVPTKREVCRRLAGMLRAKDALALYRLFLRERGWDDALALGPKRTVEWEDAAPLALLQGAFSGFEAYGDVLHLVVDEMQDLTPVQHALVARLFRCDKTVLGDCHQVVDRGNATALDDVAAAYAAARVVRLTRSYRSTSEIVALANRVKPSAELEAVERHGEAPRIVGCANTAEVLARTLEAVEAFRASGRKTLGILHASDELAARYAELLGRDADVHLLTERTAAFEDGVSVASVKMAKGLEFDEVVVLDADERFFSTEFDRTLLYVAVTRAMHRLTILHRGTPSRFLEGEGNGCFT
;
A
#
# COMPACT_ATOMS: atom_id res chain seq x y z
N MET A 1 -0.21 -5.42 44.63
CA MET A 1 1.03 -6.18 44.52
C MET A 1 1.42 -6.68 45.90
N SER A 2 1.69 -7.97 46.05
CA SER A 2 2.13 -8.51 47.34
C SER A 2 3.60 -8.12 47.62
N ARG A 3 3.99 -8.00 48.89
CA ARG A 3 5.41 -7.79 49.28
C ARG A 3 6.36 -8.86 48.71
N GLU A 4 5.84 -10.04 48.41
CA GLU A 4 6.60 -11.13 47.77
C GLU A 4 6.89 -10.83 46.29
N GLN A 5 5.92 -10.25 45.58
CA GLN A 5 6.05 -9.81 44.19
C GLN A 5 7.06 -8.67 44.06
N GLU A 6 7.02 -7.67 44.95
CA GLU A 6 8.01 -6.57 44.99
C GLU A 6 9.44 -7.09 45.16
N ARG A 7 9.65 -7.98 46.14
CA ARG A 7 10.94 -8.61 46.37
C ARG A 7 11.41 -9.45 45.19
N ALA A 8 10.49 -10.09 44.45
CA ALA A 8 10.83 -10.85 43.25
C ALA A 8 11.30 -9.94 42.10
N ILE A 9 10.67 -8.78 41.91
CA ILE A 9 11.11 -7.80 40.91
C ILE A 9 12.44 -7.17 41.32
N ALA A 10 12.64 -6.83 42.60
CA ALA A 10 13.93 -6.34 43.11
C ALA A 10 15.08 -7.32 42.79
N ARG A 11 14.91 -8.61 43.13
CA ARG A 11 15.88 -9.67 42.79
C ARG A 11 16.13 -9.80 41.29
N THR A 12 15.08 -9.62 40.48
CA THR A 12 15.18 -9.67 39.01
C THR A 12 16.04 -8.52 38.49
N ILE A 13 15.86 -7.31 39.04
CA ILE A 13 16.67 -6.13 38.70
C ILE A 13 18.12 -6.35 39.11
N ASP A 14 18.38 -6.82 40.33
CA ASP A 14 19.74 -7.11 40.82
C ASP A 14 20.46 -8.16 39.95
N CYS A 15 19.73 -9.18 39.51
CA CYS A 15 20.26 -10.19 38.58
C CYS A 15 20.59 -9.61 37.21
N ILE A 16 19.75 -8.70 36.70
CA ILE A 16 20.02 -7.99 35.45
C ILE A 16 21.26 -7.09 35.58
N GLU A 17 21.32 -6.26 36.62
CA GLU A 17 22.41 -5.29 36.82
C GLU A 17 23.77 -5.99 37.01
N SER A 18 23.80 -7.13 37.72
CA SER A 18 25.02 -7.91 37.93
C SER A 18 25.53 -8.64 36.67
N ARG A 19 24.71 -8.77 35.62
CA ARG A 19 25.01 -9.53 34.39
C ARG A 19 24.80 -8.74 33.10
N LEU A 20 24.85 -7.40 33.12
CA LEU A 20 24.57 -6.56 31.95
C LEU A 20 25.43 -6.87 30.72
N GLY A 21 26.69 -7.31 30.92
CA GLY A 21 27.62 -7.68 29.85
C GLY A 21 27.42 -9.07 29.26
N GLU A 22 26.57 -9.92 29.85
CA GLU A 22 26.31 -11.29 29.43
C GLU A 22 24.96 -11.41 28.71
N ARG A 23 24.75 -12.48 27.93
CA ARG A 23 23.45 -12.76 27.32
C ARG A 23 22.42 -13.10 28.40
N ILE A 24 21.42 -12.25 28.58
CA ILE A 24 20.34 -12.42 29.55
C ILE A 24 19.24 -13.31 28.95
N ASP A 25 18.92 -14.41 29.64
CA ASP A 25 17.86 -15.34 29.28
C ASP A 25 16.64 -15.15 30.20
N LEU A 26 15.48 -14.91 29.58
CA LEU A 26 14.22 -14.66 30.29
C LEU A 26 13.70 -15.90 31.02
N ASP A 27 14.00 -17.10 30.53
CA ASP A 27 13.62 -18.35 31.20
C ASP A 27 14.41 -18.51 32.52
N ARG A 28 15.70 -18.15 32.52
CA ARG A 28 16.55 -18.17 33.72
C ARG A 28 16.16 -17.11 34.75
N LEU A 29 15.81 -15.90 34.30
CA LEU A 29 15.28 -14.85 35.19
C LEU A 29 13.96 -15.29 35.84
N ALA A 30 13.10 -15.98 35.10
CA ALA A 30 11.83 -16.49 35.58
C ALA A 30 12.00 -17.59 36.65
N GLU A 31 12.95 -18.52 36.43
CA GLU A 31 13.32 -19.54 37.41
C GLU A 31 13.87 -18.94 38.71
N GLU A 32 14.79 -17.97 38.63
CA GLU A 32 15.36 -17.28 39.80
C GLU A 32 14.30 -16.44 40.56
N ALA A 33 13.29 -15.92 39.86
CA ALA A 33 12.18 -15.17 40.45
C ALA A 33 11.05 -16.06 41.00
N GLY A 34 11.01 -17.35 40.67
CA GLY A 34 9.96 -18.28 41.10
C GLY A 34 8.63 -18.13 40.35
N TYR A 35 8.65 -17.57 39.13
CA TYR A 35 7.45 -17.32 38.31
C TYR A 35 7.59 -17.88 36.89
N SER A 36 6.48 -18.01 36.16
CA SER A 36 6.57 -18.30 34.72
C SER A 36 7.06 -17.07 33.95
N LYS A 37 7.73 -17.27 32.81
CA LYS A 37 8.27 -16.17 31.98
C LYS A 37 7.25 -15.09 31.63
N TYR A 38 6.02 -15.49 31.32
CA TYR A 38 4.93 -14.57 30.98
C TYR A 38 4.39 -13.82 32.20
N HIS A 39 4.39 -14.46 33.38
CA HIS A 39 3.97 -13.79 34.62
C HIS A 39 5.02 -12.81 35.10
N LEU A 40 6.31 -13.21 35.12
CA LEU A 40 7.42 -12.31 35.45
C LEU A 40 7.46 -11.11 34.51
N HIS A 41 7.34 -11.33 33.20
CA HIS A 41 7.34 -10.23 32.23
C HIS A 41 6.19 -9.25 32.46
N ARG A 42 4.96 -9.74 32.70
CA ARG A 42 3.80 -8.88 32.99
C ARG A 42 3.99 -8.11 34.30
N LEU A 43 4.44 -8.79 35.35
CA LEU A 43 4.69 -8.19 36.66
C LEU A 43 5.77 -7.11 36.57
N PHE A 44 6.91 -7.41 35.95
CA PHE A 44 7.99 -6.44 35.72
C PHE A 44 7.50 -5.23 34.92
N THR A 45 6.79 -5.46 33.81
CA THR A 45 6.27 -4.36 32.96
C THR A 45 5.25 -3.51 33.72
N SER A 46 4.44 -4.12 34.59
CA SER A 46 3.49 -3.36 35.43
C SER A 46 4.16 -2.53 36.51
N THR A 47 5.32 -2.96 37.02
CA THR A 47 6.03 -2.30 38.12
C THR A 47 7.05 -1.26 37.62
N VAL A 48 7.83 -1.59 36.59
CA VAL A 48 8.90 -0.74 36.04
C VAL A 48 8.37 0.19 34.93
N GLY A 49 7.24 -0.17 34.30
CA GLY A 49 6.56 0.64 33.29
C GLY A 49 6.84 0.25 31.83
N PHE A 50 7.87 -0.57 31.57
CA PHE A 50 8.23 -1.06 30.25
C PHE A 50 8.83 -2.48 30.29
N PRO A 51 8.92 -3.20 29.15
CA PRO A 51 9.39 -4.58 29.08
C PRO A 51 10.81 -4.81 29.62
N VAL A 52 11.07 -6.02 30.14
CA VAL A 52 12.39 -6.45 30.64
C VAL A 52 13.48 -6.27 29.58
N TYR A 53 13.18 -6.61 28.32
CA TYR A 53 14.12 -6.46 27.21
C TYR A 53 14.54 -5.00 26.98
N ASP A 54 13.58 -4.07 27.05
CA ASP A 54 13.85 -2.64 26.87
C ASP A 54 14.66 -2.07 28.04
N TYR A 55 14.41 -2.53 29.27
CA TYR A 55 15.23 -2.20 30.44
C TYR A 55 16.68 -2.61 30.25
N VAL A 56 16.94 -3.87 29.92
CA VAL A 56 18.30 -4.39 29.67
C VAL A 56 19.00 -3.58 28.58
N LYS A 57 18.30 -3.32 27.47
CA LYS A 57 18.85 -2.59 26.33
C LYS A 57 19.25 -1.17 26.70
N ARG A 58 18.41 -0.42 27.43
CA ARG A 58 18.72 0.96 27.87
C ARG A 58 19.85 1.00 28.89
N ARG A 59 19.91 0.04 29.82
CA ARG A 59 21.00 -0.09 30.79
C ARG A 59 22.35 -0.36 30.10
N ARG A 60 22.40 -1.32 29.17
CA ARG A 60 23.60 -1.60 28.37
C ARG A 60 24.10 -0.39 27.58
N LEU A 61 23.18 0.35 26.95
CA LEU A 61 23.54 1.56 26.20
C LEU A 61 23.94 2.72 27.11
N THR A 62 23.43 2.77 28.34
CA THR A 62 23.87 3.75 29.36
C THR A 62 25.30 3.46 29.80
N GLU A 63 25.65 2.21 30.12
CA GLU A 63 27.04 1.86 30.45
C GLU A 63 27.98 2.02 29.25
N ALA A 64 27.51 1.72 28.04
CA ALA A 64 28.28 2.00 26.83
C ALA A 64 28.54 3.50 26.64
N ALA A 65 27.53 4.35 26.83
CA ALA A 65 27.68 5.80 26.77
C ALA A 65 28.65 6.33 27.82
N ARG A 66 28.60 5.77 29.04
CA ARG A 66 29.57 6.06 30.11
C ARG A 66 30.98 5.72 29.63
N ALA A 67 31.19 4.52 29.10
CA ALA A 67 32.48 4.07 28.59
C ALA A 67 32.98 4.89 27.38
N LEU A 68 32.06 5.38 26.51
CA LEU A 68 32.42 6.23 25.38
C LEU A 68 33.03 7.56 25.80
N VAL A 69 32.58 8.12 26.94
CA VAL A 69 33.04 9.41 27.48
C VAL A 69 34.20 9.24 28.45
N SER A 70 34.21 8.16 29.25
CA SER A 70 35.23 7.95 30.28
C SER A 70 36.48 7.20 29.80
N THR A 71 36.46 6.60 28.60
CA THR A 71 37.57 5.79 28.07
C THR A 71 37.85 6.06 26.59
N ASP A 72 39.10 5.82 26.18
CA ASP A 72 39.55 5.86 24.77
C ASP A 72 39.40 4.50 24.04
N ALA A 73 38.66 3.55 24.62
CA ALA A 73 38.53 2.21 24.05
C ALA A 73 37.96 2.24 22.61
N PRO A 74 38.40 1.37 21.68
CA PRO A 74 37.82 1.27 20.35
C PRO A 74 36.30 1.00 20.40
N LEU A 75 35.52 1.56 19.47
CA LEU A 75 34.06 1.38 19.43
C LEU A 75 33.64 -0.09 19.38
N ALA A 76 34.43 -0.94 18.74
CA ALA A 76 34.19 -2.39 18.71
C ALA A 76 34.32 -3.05 20.08
N GLU A 77 35.26 -2.59 20.93
CA GLU A 77 35.44 -3.08 22.29
C GLU A 77 34.30 -2.62 23.20
N VAL A 78 33.88 -1.35 23.08
CA VAL A 78 32.71 -0.82 23.79
C VAL A 78 31.43 -1.57 23.38
N ALA A 79 31.27 -1.90 22.10
CA ALA A 79 30.13 -2.68 21.61
C ALA A 79 30.09 -4.10 22.22
N LEU A 80 31.23 -4.79 22.25
CA LEU A 80 31.36 -6.12 22.85
C LEU A 80 31.10 -6.08 24.37
N GLY A 81 31.69 -5.11 25.08
CA GLY A 81 31.46 -4.91 26.51
C GLY A 81 30.00 -4.59 26.86
N ALA A 82 29.27 -3.96 25.94
CA ALA A 82 27.83 -3.69 26.06
C ALA A 82 26.94 -4.88 25.64
N GLY A 83 27.52 -6.04 25.30
CA GLY A 83 26.78 -7.25 24.95
C GLY A 83 26.19 -7.27 23.54
N TYR A 84 26.82 -6.58 22.58
CA TYR A 84 26.46 -6.62 21.15
C TYR A 84 27.47 -7.44 20.34
N ASP A 85 26.96 -8.27 19.43
CA ASP A 85 27.80 -9.16 18.59
C ASP A 85 28.58 -8.41 17.49
N SER A 86 28.23 -7.14 17.20
CA SER A 86 28.93 -6.31 16.20
C SER A 86 28.82 -4.82 16.49
N GLN A 87 29.84 -4.06 16.05
CA GLN A 87 29.85 -2.59 16.12
C GLN A 87 28.69 -1.96 15.33
N GLN A 88 28.26 -2.57 14.22
CA GLN A 88 27.17 -2.07 13.40
C GLN A 88 25.83 -2.16 14.14
N ALA A 89 25.53 -3.31 14.76
CA ALA A 89 24.31 -3.50 15.55
C ALA A 89 24.27 -2.54 16.75
N PHE A 90 25.41 -2.36 17.44
CA PHE A 90 25.57 -1.37 18.49
C PHE A 90 25.32 0.07 17.98
N SER A 91 25.94 0.46 16.86
CA SER A 91 25.82 1.82 16.34
C SER A 91 24.39 2.17 15.91
N LEU A 92 23.66 1.20 15.32
CA LEU A 92 22.23 1.36 15.00
C LEU A 92 21.38 1.48 16.27
N ALA A 93 21.60 0.63 17.26
CA ALA A 93 20.86 0.66 18.52
C ALA A 93 21.14 1.94 19.32
N PHE A 94 22.39 2.39 19.37
CA PHE A 94 22.84 3.62 20.02
C PHE A 94 22.23 4.85 19.33
N SER A 95 22.36 4.95 18.00
CA SER A 95 21.81 6.09 17.24
C SER A 95 20.29 6.14 17.30
N ALA A 96 19.61 4.99 17.41
CA ALA A 96 18.16 4.95 17.55
C ALA A 96 17.64 5.54 18.87
N LEU A 97 18.42 5.45 19.96
CA LEU A 97 18.02 5.90 21.30
C LEU A 97 18.65 7.22 21.72
N TYR A 98 19.95 7.44 21.45
CA TYR A 98 20.64 8.71 21.73
C TYR A 98 20.50 9.75 20.61
N LYS A 99 19.92 9.38 19.46
CA LYS A 99 19.73 10.25 18.27
C LYS A 99 21.02 10.84 17.68
N THR A 100 22.18 10.34 18.11
CA THR A 100 23.50 10.68 17.60
C THR A 100 24.35 9.42 17.49
N THR A 101 25.40 9.46 16.66
CA THR A 101 26.30 8.32 16.49
C THR A 101 27.25 8.18 17.68
N PRO A 102 27.72 6.96 18.03
CA PRO A 102 28.68 6.76 19.13
C PRO A 102 29.94 7.63 19.02
N ALA A 103 30.43 7.85 17.79
CA ALA A 103 31.61 8.70 17.54
C ALA A 103 31.34 10.19 17.84
N ARG A 104 30.17 10.70 17.43
CA ARG A 104 29.75 12.08 17.75
C ARG A 104 29.49 12.25 19.24
N PHE A 105 28.88 11.27 19.88
CA PHE A 105 28.64 11.26 21.33
C PHE A 105 29.95 11.35 22.12
N ARG A 106 30.95 10.54 21.75
CA ARG A 106 32.30 10.60 22.32
C ARG A 106 32.95 11.97 22.13
N ALA A 107 32.85 12.54 20.93
CA ALA A 107 33.44 13.85 20.64
C ALA A 107 32.78 15.00 21.43
N ALA A 108 31.49 14.87 21.78
CA ALA A 108 30.77 15.86 22.57
C ALA A 108 31.20 15.87 24.05
N GLY A 109 31.65 14.73 24.59
CA GLY A 109 32.18 14.61 25.95
C GLY A 109 31.18 14.76 27.10
N ALA A 110 29.90 14.99 26.82
CA ALA A 110 28.83 15.10 27.81
C ALA A 110 28.12 13.75 28.00
N PHE A 111 28.17 13.19 29.22
CA PHE A 111 27.48 11.95 29.57
C PHE A 111 26.11 12.25 30.16
N TYR A 112 25.08 11.58 29.65
CA TYR A 112 23.75 11.51 30.24
C TYR A 112 23.20 10.09 30.10
N ALA A 113 22.42 9.62 31.08
CA ALA A 113 21.91 8.26 31.13
C ALA A 113 20.54 8.12 30.46
N LEU A 114 20.30 6.99 29.77
CA LEU A 114 18.96 6.62 29.27
C LEU A 114 18.13 5.86 30.31
N GLN A 115 18.82 5.20 31.25
CA GLN A 115 18.24 4.45 32.35
C GLN A 115 19.30 4.25 33.44
N LEU A 116 18.96 4.59 34.68
CA LEU A 116 19.73 4.22 35.87
C LEU A 116 19.18 2.91 36.47
N PRO A 117 19.97 2.20 37.31
CA PRO A 117 19.47 1.05 38.06
C PRO A 117 18.16 1.42 38.79
N PHE A 118 17.13 0.61 38.60
CA PHE A 118 15.82 0.92 39.17
C PHE A 118 15.73 0.45 40.62
N GLU A 119 15.41 1.36 41.53
CA GLU A 119 15.24 1.06 42.96
C GLU A 119 13.76 1.02 43.33
N LEU A 120 13.31 -0.09 43.90
CA LEU A 120 11.92 -0.26 44.36
C LEU A 120 11.75 0.34 45.76
N ARG A 121 10.66 1.08 45.95
CA ARG A 121 10.21 1.56 47.26
C ARG A 121 9.31 0.53 47.94
N ASP A 122 9.49 0.37 49.25
CA ASP A 122 8.64 -0.47 50.09
C ASP A 122 7.30 0.22 50.39
N GLY A 123 6.19 -0.51 50.25
CA GLY A 123 4.88 -0.09 50.79
C GLY A 123 4.05 0.86 49.92
N VAL A 124 4.22 0.80 48.58
CA VAL A 124 3.39 1.55 47.63
C VAL A 124 1.92 1.06 47.70
N PRO A 125 0.91 1.97 47.77
CA PRO A 125 -0.50 1.59 47.80
C PRO A 125 -0.96 0.83 46.55
N ASP A 126 -1.85 -0.15 46.73
CA ASP A 126 -2.43 -0.97 45.65
C ASP A 126 -3.63 -0.31 44.97
N ASP A 127 -4.32 0.57 45.69
CA ASP A 127 -5.46 1.36 45.26
C ASP A 127 -5.13 2.86 45.42
N GLY A 128 -5.40 3.65 44.38
CA GLY A 128 -4.99 5.06 44.30
C GLY A 128 -5.31 5.84 45.58
N GLY A 129 -4.25 6.34 46.22
CA GLY A 129 -4.36 7.14 47.44
C GLY A 129 -4.87 8.56 47.17
N ALA A 130 -5.46 9.19 48.18
CA ALA A 130 -5.69 10.62 48.16
C ALA A 130 -4.33 11.34 48.29
N TRP A 131 -3.77 11.78 47.16
CA TRP A 131 -2.47 12.46 47.11
C TRP A 131 -2.53 13.79 47.86
N THR A 132 -1.58 14.02 48.76
CA THR A 132 -1.37 15.36 49.29
C THR A 132 -0.56 16.11 48.23
N VAL A 133 -1.13 17.15 47.63
CA VAL A 133 -0.46 17.98 46.61
C VAL A 133 -0.27 19.39 47.13
N GLY A 134 0.92 19.95 46.93
CA GLY A 134 1.29 21.28 47.42
C GLY A 134 2.61 21.77 46.82
N TYR A 135 3.00 22.99 47.19
CA TYR A 135 4.28 23.56 46.77
C TYR A 135 5.45 22.82 47.40
N ALA A 136 6.44 22.45 46.59
CA ALA A 136 7.68 21.86 47.09
C ALA A 136 8.45 22.89 47.95
N ALA A 137 9.07 22.42 49.03
CA ALA A 137 9.94 23.19 49.91
C ALA A 137 11.42 22.87 49.66
N PRO A 138 12.38 23.72 50.07
CA PRO A 138 13.80 23.42 49.92
C PRO A 138 14.25 22.10 50.55
N ALA A 139 13.52 21.61 51.57
CA ALA A 139 13.76 20.31 52.18
C ALA A 139 13.38 19.11 51.29
N ASP A 140 12.53 19.32 50.27
CA ASP A 140 12.10 18.28 49.33
C ASP A 140 13.09 18.07 48.17
N LEU A 141 14.07 18.97 48.00
CA LEU A 141 15.01 18.93 46.88
C LEU A 141 15.77 17.58 46.77
N PRO A 142 16.26 16.95 47.86
CA PRO A 142 16.88 15.64 47.77
C PRO A 142 15.92 14.56 47.24
N ALA A 143 14.68 14.53 47.73
CA ALA A 143 13.66 13.58 47.29
C ALA A 143 13.20 13.85 45.84
N TRP A 144 13.22 15.12 45.41
CA TRP A 144 12.99 15.51 44.02
C TRP A 144 14.08 14.95 43.11
N MET A 145 15.35 15.07 43.50
CA MET A 145 16.46 14.53 42.71
C MET A 145 16.41 13.00 42.63
N ASP A 146 16.04 12.32 43.72
CA ASP A 146 15.81 10.87 43.70
C ASP A 146 14.68 10.48 42.73
N LEU A 147 13.58 11.24 42.73
CA LEU A 147 12.48 11.03 41.79
C LEU A 147 12.93 11.21 40.34
N MET A 148 13.74 12.23 40.04
CA MET A 148 14.26 12.45 38.68
C MET A 148 15.16 11.30 38.24
N ARG A 149 16.03 10.79 39.11
CA ARG A 149 16.86 9.60 38.83
C ARG A 149 16.02 8.37 38.51
N SER A 150 14.92 8.16 39.25
CA SER A 150 13.99 7.05 39.02
C SER A 150 13.11 7.20 37.77
N SER A 151 12.95 8.43 37.26
CA SER A 151 12.07 8.75 36.11
C SER A 151 12.84 9.31 34.91
N ILE A 152 14.14 9.03 34.83
CA ILE A 152 15.04 9.53 33.77
C ILE A 152 14.62 9.09 32.37
N ASP A 153 13.84 8.02 32.25
CA ASP A 153 13.31 7.53 30.97
C ASP A 153 12.38 8.53 30.26
N GLY A 154 11.86 9.53 30.99
CA GLY A 154 11.05 10.63 30.46
C GLY A 154 11.83 11.87 30.01
N PHE A 155 13.12 11.97 30.35
CA PHE A 155 13.93 13.18 30.17
C PHE A 155 15.21 12.85 29.40
N PRO A 156 15.15 12.79 28.05
CA PRO A 156 16.36 12.61 27.25
C PRO A 156 17.30 13.80 27.46
N CYS A 157 18.60 13.54 27.65
CA CYS A 157 19.62 14.56 27.96
C CYS A 157 19.57 15.16 29.38
N PHE A 158 19.02 14.44 30.37
CA PHE A 158 19.04 14.88 31.77
C PHE A 158 20.47 15.02 32.34
N ASP A 159 20.81 16.23 32.78
CA ASP A 159 22.03 16.56 33.54
C ASP A 159 21.67 16.83 34.99
N GLU A 160 22.22 16.02 35.92
CA GLU A 160 21.89 16.11 37.34
C GLU A 160 22.33 17.43 37.98
N CYS A 161 23.50 17.96 37.61
CA CYS A 161 24.06 19.16 38.23
C CYS A 161 23.31 20.42 37.81
N ASP A 162 23.01 20.54 36.52
CA ASP A 162 22.24 21.66 36.00
C ASP A 162 20.79 21.63 36.51
N HIS A 163 20.21 20.43 36.60
CA HIS A 163 18.83 20.27 37.07
C HIS A 163 18.68 20.55 38.57
N GLU A 164 19.63 20.16 39.41
CA GLU A 164 19.56 20.43 40.86
C GLU A 164 19.52 21.94 41.14
N ALA A 165 20.41 22.70 40.48
CA ALA A 165 20.45 24.15 40.61
C ALA A 165 19.17 24.81 40.06
N TRP A 166 18.66 24.32 38.93
CA TRP A 166 17.43 24.80 38.33
C TRP A 166 16.20 24.50 39.20
N ALA A 167 16.08 23.27 39.74
CA ALA A 167 14.98 22.84 40.59
C ALA A 167 14.96 23.62 41.92
N ALA A 168 16.13 23.87 42.53
CA ALA A 168 16.25 24.72 43.71
C ALA A 168 15.69 26.13 43.45
N ALA A 169 16.03 26.73 42.31
CA ALA A 169 15.51 28.04 41.92
C ALA A 169 13.98 28.03 41.66
N CYS A 170 13.45 26.97 41.05
CA CYS A 170 11.99 26.81 40.86
C CYS A 170 11.26 26.67 42.20
N ILE A 171 11.81 25.92 43.16
CA ILE A 171 11.27 25.77 44.51
C ILE A 171 11.26 27.12 45.25
N GLU A 172 12.36 27.87 45.21
CA GLU A 172 12.44 29.20 45.83
C GLU A 172 11.41 30.18 45.26
N ARG A 173 11.12 30.08 43.96
CA ARG A 173 10.13 30.93 43.26
C ARG A 173 8.69 30.45 43.40
N ARG A 174 8.43 29.35 44.11
CA ARG A 174 7.12 28.67 44.16
C ARG A 174 6.58 28.27 42.79
N HIS A 175 7.47 27.80 41.91
CA HIS A 175 7.14 27.31 40.56
C HIS A 175 7.22 25.77 40.49
N ALA A 176 7.15 25.09 41.64
CA ALA A 176 7.28 23.65 41.77
C ALA A 176 6.21 23.09 42.71
N LEU A 177 5.44 22.12 42.22
CA LEU A 177 4.46 21.33 42.95
C LEU A 177 4.99 19.90 43.15
N ALA A 178 4.61 19.32 44.28
CA ALA A 178 4.96 17.97 44.66
C ALA A 178 3.70 17.23 45.15
N ALA A 179 3.68 15.92 44.91
CA ALA A 179 2.63 15.02 45.35
C ALA A 179 3.25 13.96 46.27
N TRP A 180 2.76 13.88 47.50
CA TRP A 180 3.29 12.99 48.53
C TRP A 180 2.34 11.84 48.87
N ASP A 181 2.97 10.70 49.16
CA ASP A 181 2.41 9.49 49.76
C ASP A 181 3.01 9.31 51.16
N GLY A 182 2.34 9.86 52.17
CA GLY A 182 2.94 10.01 53.50
C GLY A 182 4.18 10.90 53.47
N GLU A 183 5.36 10.35 53.79
CA GLU A 183 6.66 11.04 53.72
C GLU A 183 7.37 10.85 52.36
N ALA A 184 6.85 9.99 51.47
CA ALA A 184 7.50 9.67 50.21
C ALA A 184 6.98 10.55 49.05
N LEU A 185 7.88 11.09 48.23
CA LEU A 185 7.51 11.89 47.06
C LEU A 185 7.09 11.00 45.88
N ALA A 186 5.80 10.98 45.54
CA ALA A 186 5.23 10.14 44.47
C ALA A 186 5.35 10.78 43.08
N GLY A 187 5.29 12.11 43.01
CA GLY A 187 5.43 12.87 41.77
C GLY A 187 5.77 14.33 42.00
N ALA A 188 6.26 14.98 40.95
CA ALA A 188 6.72 16.36 40.97
C ALA A 188 6.41 17.04 39.62
N LEU A 189 6.05 18.32 39.69
CA LEU A 189 5.73 19.16 38.54
C LEU A 189 6.38 20.53 38.72
N ALA A 190 7.19 20.98 37.77
CA ALA A 190 7.69 22.35 37.74
C ALA A 190 7.21 23.07 36.48
N PHE A 191 6.89 24.36 36.61
CA PHE A 191 6.19 25.11 35.57
C PHE A 191 6.64 26.58 35.50
N ASP A 192 6.42 27.17 34.33
CA ASP A 192 6.52 28.60 34.07
C ASP A 192 5.09 29.17 33.93
N ALA A 193 4.68 29.95 34.92
CA ALA A 193 3.35 30.55 34.97
C ALA A 193 3.13 31.60 33.87
N ASP A 194 4.17 32.37 33.51
CA ASP A 194 4.08 33.43 32.51
C ASP A 194 3.88 32.83 31.12
N ALA A 195 4.67 31.80 30.80
CA ALA A 195 4.64 31.07 29.55
C ALA A 195 3.53 29.99 29.46
N ALA A 196 2.82 29.73 30.56
CA ALA A 196 1.86 28.62 30.68
C ALA A 196 2.45 27.29 30.19
N ARG A 197 3.68 26.99 30.64
CA ARG A 197 4.44 25.81 30.22
C ARG A 197 4.82 24.97 31.43
N ILE A 198 4.60 23.66 31.36
CA ILE A 198 5.17 22.70 32.30
C ILE A 198 6.54 22.32 31.78
N ASP A 199 7.58 22.63 32.55
CA ASP A 199 8.96 22.32 32.22
C ASP A 199 9.31 20.87 32.60
N VAL A 200 8.75 20.40 33.72
CA VAL A 200 9.00 19.05 34.24
C VAL A 200 7.71 18.46 34.77
N LEU A 201 7.40 17.24 34.34
CA LEU A 201 6.36 16.40 34.93
C LEU A 201 6.94 15.01 35.17
N ALA A 202 7.33 14.72 36.40
CA ALA A 202 7.94 13.45 36.79
C ALA A 202 7.02 12.69 37.75
N VAL A 203 6.73 11.43 37.43
CA VAL A 203 6.01 10.52 38.33
C VAL A 203 6.83 9.26 38.50
N HIS A 204 6.99 8.83 39.74
CA HIS A 204 7.77 7.64 40.08
C HIS A 204 7.15 6.41 39.38
N PRO A 205 7.94 5.50 38.77
CA PRO A 205 7.38 4.42 37.96
C PRO A 205 6.33 3.54 38.66
N GLN A 206 6.54 3.22 39.95
CA GLN A 206 5.56 2.48 40.77
C GLN A 206 4.21 3.21 40.93
N TYR A 207 4.16 4.53 40.71
CA TYR A 207 3.00 5.40 40.92
C TYR A 207 2.33 5.87 39.62
N ARG A 208 2.90 5.57 38.43
CA ARG A 208 2.38 6.06 37.13
C ARG A 208 0.93 5.68 36.84
N ARG A 209 0.45 4.57 37.41
CA ARG A 209 -0.92 4.06 37.23
C ARG A 209 -1.90 4.51 38.30
N LEU A 210 -1.49 5.39 39.21
CA LEU A 210 -2.28 5.79 40.37
C LEU A 210 -2.74 7.27 40.29
N ASP A 211 -2.90 7.82 39.08
CA ASP A 211 -3.41 9.18 38.81
C ASP A 211 -2.62 10.35 39.43
N VAL A 212 -1.38 10.13 39.89
CA VAL A 212 -0.51 11.20 40.46
C VAL A 212 -0.31 12.37 39.50
N ALA A 213 -0.06 12.09 38.21
CA ALA A 213 0.13 13.13 37.19
C ALA A 213 -1.13 14.00 37.01
N ARG A 214 -2.32 13.38 37.12
CA ARG A 214 -3.60 14.08 37.07
C ARG A 214 -3.79 14.97 38.29
N ALA A 215 -3.50 14.46 39.49
CA ALA A 215 -3.58 15.24 40.72
C ALA A 215 -2.66 16.47 40.71
N LEU A 216 -1.43 16.34 40.20
CA LEU A 216 -0.51 17.47 40.02
C LEU A 216 -1.03 18.51 39.02
N LEU A 217 -1.60 18.05 37.90
CA LEU A 217 -2.16 18.90 36.86
C LEU A 217 -3.43 19.64 37.33
N ASP A 218 -4.31 18.95 38.05
CA ASP A 218 -5.52 19.53 38.63
C ASP A 218 -5.15 20.61 39.67
N ALA A 219 -4.14 20.36 40.50
CA ALA A 219 -3.61 21.36 41.43
C ALA A 219 -3.00 22.57 40.72
N LEU A 220 -2.25 22.37 39.63
CA LEU A 220 -1.72 23.46 38.82
C LEU A 220 -2.84 24.33 38.22
N ARG A 221 -3.88 23.69 37.66
CA ARG A 221 -5.05 24.38 37.10
C ARG A 221 -5.86 25.13 38.14
N ALA A 222 -6.01 24.56 39.33
CA ALA A 222 -6.77 25.17 40.42
C ALA A 222 -6.08 26.40 41.03
N VAL A 223 -4.74 26.46 41.00
CA VAL A 223 -3.97 27.49 41.73
C VAL A 223 -3.46 28.60 40.81
N GLU A 224 -3.02 28.30 39.58
CA GLU A 224 -2.29 29.28 38.75
C GLU A 224 -2.84 29.47 37.32
N LEU A 225 -3.48 28.46 36.70
CA LEU A 225 -3.83 28.49 35.25
C LEU A 225 -5.23 27.94 34.91
N PRO A 226 -6.33 28.51 35.42
CA PRO A 226 -7.69 27.97 35.18
C PRO A 226 -8.19 28.19 33.74
N GLU A 227 -7.71 29.21 33.02
CA GLU A 227 -8.25 29.61 31.69
C GLU A 227 -7.17 29.72 30.59
N ARG A 228 -5.97 29.18 30.80
CA ARG A 228 -4.88 29.24 29.82
C ARG A 228 -4.58 27.85 29.27
N ASP A 229 -4.23 27.80 27.98
CA ASP A 229 -3.67 26.60 27.38
C ASP A 229 -2.34 26.29 28.06
N VAL A 230 -2.17 25.06 28.53
CA VAL A 230 -0.94 24.62 29.19
C VAL A 230 -0.14 23.78 28.21
N SER A 231 1.12 24.10 28.01
CA SER A 231 1.99 23.37 27.09
C SER A 231 3.12 22.63 27.80
N LEU A 232 3.61 21.54 27.21
CA LEU A 232 4.83 20.84 27.63
C LEU A 232 5.46 20.14 26.42
N THR A 233 6.68 19.64 26.54
CA THR A 233 7.35 18.90 25.46
C THR A 233 7.62 17.46 25.86
N THR A 234 7.52 16.55 24.88
CA THR A 234 7.81 15.12 25.06
C THR A 234 8.27 14.49 23.75
N PHE A 235 8.46 13.17 23.73
CA PHE A 235 8.92 12.42 22.56
C PHE A 235 7.99 12.53 21.33
N ARG A 236 8.59 12.47 20.14
CA ARG A 236 7.85 12.39 18.87
C ARG A 236 7.14 11.04 18.71
N ALA A 237 6.07 11.01 17.92
CA ALA A 237 5.36 9.77 17.62
C ALA A 237 6.31 8.74 16.96
N GLY A 238 6.34 7.51 17.50
CA GLY A 238 7.20 6.44 17.00
C GLY A 238 8.66 6.52 17.47
N ASP A 239 9.00 7.45 18.37
CA ASP A 239 10.33 7.48 18.97
C ASP A 239 10.57 6.24 19.85
N ARG A 240 11.64 5.49 19.55
CA ARG A 240 12.05 4.30 20.31
C ARG A 240 12.49 4.60 21.75
N ALA A 241 12.78 5.86 22.09
CA ALA A 241 13.09 6.25 23.45
C ALA A 241 11.85 6.46 24.33
N ASP A 242 10.66 6.63 23.72
CA ASP A 242 9.40 6.79 24.44
C ASP A 242 8.97 5.47 25.10
N THR A 243 8.92 5.45 26.43
CA THR A 243 8.47 4.30 27.24
C THR A 243 6.96 4.29 27.48
N GLY A 244 6.22 5.25 26.93
CA GLY A 244 4.79 5.41 27.14
C GLY A 244 4.38 6.79 27.67
N HIS A 245 5.33 7.69 27.90
CA HIS A 245 5.09 9.07 28.35
C HIS A 245 4.13 9.81 27.44
N ARG A 246 4.27 9.64 26.11
CA ARG A 246 3.35 10.24 25.14
C ARG A 246 1.92 9.73 25.32
N ARG A 247 1.76 8.41 25.54
CA ARG A 247 0.45 7.79 25.75
C ARG A 247 -0.18 8.33 27.04
N ASP A 248 0.63 8.48 28.09
CA ASP A 248 0.17 8.96 29.39
C ASP A 248 -0.27 10.44 29.31
N LEU A 249 0.46 11.28 28.57
CA LEU A 249 0.08 12.67 28.29
C LEU A 249 -1.20 12.79 27.43
N LEU A 250 -1.36 11.93 26.42
CA LEU A 250 -2.60 11.83 25.63
C LEU A 250 -3.79 11.41 26.51
N ALA A 251 -3.57 10.56 27.52
CA ALA A 251 -4.60 10.14 28.47
C ALA A 251 -4.97 11.25 29.47
N LEU A 252 -4.06 12.19 29.73
CA LEU A 252 -4.32 13.43 30.49
C LEU A 252 -5.01 14.52 29.66
N GLY A 253 -5.25 14.30 28.36
CA GLY A 253 -5.96 15.23 27.48
C GLY A 253 -5.08 16.21 26.71
N PHE A 254 -3.75 16.10 26.79
CA PHE A 254 -2.87 16.91 25.97
C PHE A 254 -2.93 16.47 24.49
N GLU A 255 -2.81 17.43 23.58
CA GLU A 255 -2.79 17.20 22.14
C GLU A 255 -1.41 17.54 21.55
N GLY A 256 -0.92 16.69 20.65
CA GLY A 256 0.34 16.95 19.96
C GLY A 256 0.21 18.13 18.99
N ALA A 257 1.10 19.10 19.13
CA ALA A 257 1.23 20.30 18.30
C ALA A 257 2.52 20.22 17.45
N GLU A 258 3.29 21.30 17.38
CA GLU A 258 4.51 21.41 16.56
C GLU A 258 5.63 20.45 16.98
N LEU A 259 6.39 19.98 15.99
CA LEU A 259 7.62 19.22 16.21
C LEU A 259 8.76 20.19 16.54
N LEU A 260 9.51 19.89 17.59
CA LEU A 260 10.59 20.74 18.10
C LEU A 260 11.90 19.95 18.17
N GLU A 261 13.00 20.65 18.36
CA GLU A 261 14.29 20.07 18.73
C GLU A 261 14.79 20.82 19.96
N GLU A 262 14.91 20.11 21.09
CA GLU A 262 15.32 20.66 22.37
C GLU A 262 16.55 19.92 22.86
N PHE A 263 17.60 20.66 23.24
CA PHE A 263 18.89 20.08 23.68
C PHE A 263 19.48 19.09 22.66
N GLY A 264 19.26 19.32 21.35
CA GLY A 264 19.70 18.43 20.27
C GLY A 264 18.91 17.12 20.15
N TYR A 265 17.78 17.01 20.87
CA TYR A 265 16.90 15.86 20.83
C TYR A 265 15.56 16.23 20.14
N PRO A 266 15.08 15.42 19.18
CA PRO A 266 13.82 15.65 18.49
C PRO A 266 12.62 15.41 19.43
N THR A 267 11.93 16.48 19.82
CA THR A 267 10.73 16.46 20.68
C THR A 267 9.48 16.91 19.91
N GLN A 268 8.32 16.87 20.56
CA GLN A 268 7.05 17.41 20.09
C GLN A 268 6.41 18.19 21.23
N ARG A 269 5.88 19.39 20.93
CA ARG A 269 5.06 20.15 21.86
C ARG A 269 3.69 19.51 22.01
N PHE A 270 3.21 19.44 23.25
CA PHE A 270 1.89 19.01 23.64
C PHE A 270 1.16 20.17 24.30
N VAL A 271 -0.12 20.35 23.96
CA VAL A 271 -0.95 21.45 24.47
C VAL A 271 -2.24 20.89 25.06
N LEU A 272 -2.54 21.26 26.29
CA LEU A 272 -3.81 21.00 26.96
C LEU A 272 -4.65 22.28 26.88
N ARG A 273 -5.73 22.24 26.11
CA ARG A 273 -6.60 23.41 25.86
C ARG A 273 -7.45 23.77 27.09
N ALA A 274 -7.73 25.05 27.28
CA ALA A 274 -8.72 25.51 28.26
C ALA A 274 -10.13 25.05 27.85
N GLU A 275 -10.94 24.59 28.81
CA GLU A 275 -12.32 24.16 28.57
C GLU A 275 -13.19 25.41 28.26
N GLY A 276 -13.60 25.60 26.99
CA GLY A 276 -14.59 26.62 26.60
C GLY A 276 -14.26 27.54 25.42
N GLY A 277 -13.17 27.32 24.68
CA GLY A 277 -12.66 28.28 23.69
C GLY A 277 -13.00 28.06 22.20
N LEU A 278 -14.24 27.77 21.82
CA LEU A 278 -14.72 27.94 20.44
C LEU A 278 -16.20 28.36 20.47
N ALA A 279 -16.45 29.67 20.51
CA ALA A 279 -17.78 30.24 20.36
C ALA A 279 -17.69 31.40 19.37
N GLY A 280 -18.35 31.26 18.22
CA GLY A 280 -18.15 32.14 17.08
C GLY A 280 -19.26 32.15 16.04
N GLY A 281 -20.52 31.84 16.37
CA GLY A 281 -21.67 32.58 15.82
C GLY A 281 -22.72 31.77 15.04
N GLY A 282 -23.92 31.68 15.63
CA GLY A 282 -25.22 31.75 14.94
C GLY A 282 -25.73 30.53 14.16
N GLY A 283 -24.85 29.67 13.64
CA GLY A 283 -25.21 28.38 13.00
C GLY A 283 -24.98 27.15 13.90
N GLU A 284 -24.32 27.33 15.05
CA GLU A 284 -23.71 26.26 15.86
C GLU A 284 -24.69 25.42 16.69
N ALA A 285 -25.86 25.92 17.09
CA ALA A 285 -26.76 25.14 17.97
C ALA A 285 -27.29 23.85 17.30
N ALA A 286 -27.47 23.86 15.98
CA ALA A 286 -27.86 22.68 15.21
C ALA A 286 -26.64 21.77 14.92
N ALA A 287 -25.47 22.34 14.62
CA ALA A 287 -24.24 21.60 14.39
C ALA A 287 -23.74 20.87 15.65
N ASP A 288 -23.84 21.51 16.82
CA ASP A 288 -23.51 20.92 18.13
C ASP A 288 -24.50 19.82 18.53
N ALA A 289 -25.77 19.94 18.16
CA ALA A 289 -26.77 18.89 18.39
C ALA A 289 -26.47 17.66 17.52
N VAL A 290 -26.10 17.86 16.25
CA VAL A 290 -25.71 16.80 15.32
C VAL A 290 -24.43 16.10 15.78
N LEU A 291 -23.41 16.85 16.16
CA LEU A 291 -22.16 16.27 16.66
C LEU A 291 -22.38 15.47 17.96
N ARG A 292 -23.26 15.93 18.86
CA ARG A 292 -23.60 15.18 20.09
C ARG A 292 -24.39 13.89 19.81
N GLU A 293 -25.38 13.94 18.93
CA GLU A 293 -26.14 12.75 18.50
C GLU A 293 -25.20 11.67 17.93
N GLU A 294 -24.36 12.07 16.96
CA GLU A 294 -23.45 11.16 16.27
C GLU A 294 -22.32 10.66 17.18
N ARG A 295 -21.90 11.48 18.16
CA ARG A 295 -20.91 11.05 19.16
C ARG A 295 -21.46 9.96 20.07
N ALA A 296 -22.69 10.13 20.57
CA ALA A 296 -23.34 9.13 21.41
C ALA A 296 -23.51 7.80 20.65
N HIS A 297 -23.98 7.86 19.39
CA HIS A 297 -24.08 6.66 18.57
C HIS A 297 -22.73 6.00 18.32
N LEU A 298 -21.66 6.78 18.06
CA LEU A 298 -20.32 6.25 17.87
C LEU A 298 -19.81 5.51 19.12
N ASP A 299 -20.03 6.08 20.31
CA ASP A 299 -19.59 5.48 21.57
C ASP A 299 -20.33 4.13 21.82
N ASP A 300 -21.62 4.04 21.49
CA ASP A 300 -22.40 2.80 21.55
C ASP A 300 -21.86 1.73 20.57
N VAL A 301 -21.62 2.10 19.32
CA VAL A 301 -21.07 1.18 18.30
C VAL A 301 -19.66 0.71 18.71
N LEU A 302 -18.82 1.59 19.23
CA LEU A 302 -17.49 1.23 19.72
C LEU A 302 -17.55 0.27 20.92
N ALA A 303 -18.54 0.40 21.80
CA ALA A 303 -18.75 -0.54 22.90
C ALA A 303 -19.10 -1.95 22.37
N LEU A 304 -20.01 -2.03 21.40
CA LEU A 304 -20.38 -3.30 20.76
C LEU A 304 -19.18 -3.95 20.03
N LEU A 305 -18.40 -3.16 19.31
CA LEU A 305 -17.21 -3.63 18.59
C LEU A 305 -16.11 -4.13 19.55
N ARG A 306 -15.87 -3.42 20.66
CA ARG A 306 -14.92 -3.86 21.70
C ARG A 306 -15.34 -5.19 22.32
N ALA A 307 -16.62 -5.33 22.65
CA ALA A 307 -17.16 -6.58 23.17
C ALA A 307 -17.02 -7.74 22.15
N ALA A 308 -17.25 -7.48 20.86
CA ALA A 308 -17.05 -8.47 19.80
C ALA A 308 -15.58 -8.87 19.64
N ARG A 309 -14.66 -7.89 19.70
CA ARG A 309 -13.20 -8.14 19.65
C ARG A 309 -12.74 -9.00 20.81
N ASP A 310 -13.19 -8.70 22.02
CA ASP A 310 -12.80 -9.45 23.22
C ASP A 310 -13.31 -10.90 23.16
N ARG A 311 -14.51 -11.13 22.61
CA ARG A 311 -15.00 -12.49 22.31
C ARG A 311 -14.13 -13.23 21.29
N ALA A 312 -13.70 -12.55 20.21
CA ALA A 312 -12.83 -13.14 19.20
C ALA A 312 -11.44 -13.47 19.76
N ALA A 313 -10.86 -12.56 20.55
CA ALA A 313 -9.59 -12.78 21.24
C ALA A 313 -9.66 -13.95 22.23
N GLY A 314 -10.74 -14.04 23.03
CA GLY A 314 -10.95 -15.18 23.93
C GLY A 314 -11.18 -16.52 23.21
N LEU A 315 -11.69 -16.52 21.97
CA LEU A 315 -11.76 -17.73 21.14
C LEU A 315 -10.37 -18.15 20.66
N LEU A 316 -9.55 -17.19 20.22
CA LEU A 316 -8.17 -17.44 19.80
C LEU A 316 -7.31 -18.04 20.91
N GLU A 317 -7.39 -17.50 22.13
CA GLU A 317 -6.66 -18.03 23.28
C GLU A 317 -7.05 -19.49 23.60
N ARG A 318 -8.33 -19.83 23.49
CA ARG A 318 -8.82 -21.21 23.69
C ARG A 318 -8.35 -22.15 22.59
N VAL A 319 -8.38 -21.69 21.34
CA VAL A 319 -7.92 -22.43 20.17
C VAL A 319 -6.42 -22.72 20.24
N ASP A 320 -5.60 -21.72 20.56
CA ASP A 320 -4.15 -21.89 20.71
C ASP A 320 -3.81 -22.79 21.91
N GLY A 321 -4.54 -22.67 23.03
CA GLY A 321 -4.37 -23.54 24.19
C GLY A 321 -4.66 -25.03 23.91
N GLY A 322 -5.77 -25.33 23.22
CA GLY A 322 -6.14 -26.70 22.83
C GLY A 322 -5.20 -27.28 21.75
N TYR A 323 -4.71 -26.43 20.84
CA TYR A 323 -3.75 -26.82 19.81
C TYR A 323 -2.42 -27.29 20.39
N ASP A 324 -1.89 -26.56 21.38
CA ASP A 324 -0.66 -26.91 22.10
C ASP A 324 -0.80 -28.22 22.87
N GLU A 325 -1.96 -28.45 23.48
CA GLU A 325 -2.26 -29.68 24.21
C GLU A 325 -2.29 -30.90 23.28
N THR A 326 -2.99 -30.83 22.15
CA THR A 326 -3.04 -31.92 21.16
C THR A 326 -1.67 -32.19 20.54
N LYS A 327 -0.87 -31.15 20.24
CA LYS A 327 0.51 -31.34 19.77
C LYS A 327 1.40 -32.02 20.82
N ARG A 328 1.26 -31.66 22.10
CA ARG A 328 1.98 -32.31 23.20
C ARG A 328 1.56 -33.78 23.36
N TYR A 329 0.26 -34.08 23.25
CA TYR A 329 -0.24 -35.45 23.22
C TYR A 329 0.37 -36.26 22.06
N MET A 330 0.30 -35.74 20.84
CA MET A 330 0.89 -36.42 19.67
C MET A 330 2.41 -36.61 19.78
N ALA A 331 3.12 -35.66 20.40
CA ALA A 331 4.55 -35.76 20.65
C ALA A 331 4.88 -36.79 21.74
N ALA A 332 4.09 -36.84 22.81
CA ALA A 332 4.29 -37.77 23.93
C ALA A 332 4.00 -39.24 23.54
N TYR A 333 3.05 -39.48 22.63
CA TYR A 333 2.58 -40.81 22.26
C TYR A 333 2.92 -41.21 20.80
N ARG A 334 3.90 -40.55 20.17
CA ARG A 334 4.25 -40.67 18.74
C ARG A 334 4.48 -42.10 18.21
N GLY A 335 4.73 -43.08 19.09
CA GLY A 335 4.91 -44.50 18.75
C GLY A 335 3.77 -45.44 19.18
N GLU A 336 2.76 -44.93 19.89
CA GLU A 336 1.63 -45.72 20.44
C GLU A 336 0.28 -45.36 19.78
N ILE A 337 0.20 -44.23 19.07
CA ILE A 337 -1.01 -43.77 18.39
C ILE A 337 -1.24 -44.61 17.12
N ASP A 338 -2.40 -45.24 17.01
CA ASP A 338 -2.78 -46.03 15.84
C ASP A 338 -3.09 -45.16 14.60
N PRO A 339 -3.02 -45.70 13.38
CA PRO A 339 -3.22 -44.90 12.16
C PRO A 339 -4.57 -44.19 12.05
N SER A 340 -5.64 -44.74 12.64
CA SER A 340 -6.96 -44.13 12.63
C SER A 340 -7.05 -42.94 13.60
N GLU A 341 -6.43 -43.07 14.77
CA GLU A 341 -6.31 -41.99 15.75
C GLU A 341 -5.37 -40.87 15.23
N GLN A 342 -4.27 -41.21 14.55
CA GLN A 342 -3.40 -40.22 13.89
C GLN A 342 -4.16 -39.39 12.85
N TYR A 343 -4.97 -40.05 12.01
CA TYR A 343 -5.78 -39.37 11.00
C TYR A 343 -6.84 -38.44 11.63
N GLN A 344 -7.49 -38.87 12.71
CA GLN A 344 -8.46 -38.03 13.43
C GLN A 344 -7.79 -36.82 14.08
N ASN A 345 -6.63 -36.98 14.71
CA ASN A 345 -5.86 -35.89 15.28
C ASN A 345 -5.39 -34.90 14.20
N GLU A 346 -4.98 -35.40 13.03
CA GLU A 346 -4.61 -34.54 11.89
C GLU A 346 -5.80 -33.73 11.35
N LEU A 347 -6.98 -34.35 11.24
CA LEU A 347 -8.22 -33.65 10.86
C LEU A 347 -8.64 -32.61 11.90
N PHE A 348 -8.55 -32.95 13.19
CA PHE A 348 -8.81 -32.01 14.28
C PHE A 348 -7.87 -30.80 14.22
N LEU A 349 -6.56 -31.02 14.06
CA LEU A 349 -5.59 -29.94 13.92
C LEU A 349 -5.88 -29.04 12.70
N LYS A 350 -6.27 -29.62 11.56
CA LYS A 350 -6.67 -28.84 10.38
C LYS A 350 -7.91 -27.99 10.63
N GLU A 351 -8.89 -28.53 11.33
CA GLU A 351 -10.11 -27.81 11.70
C GLU A 351 -9.83 -26.68 12.71
N VAL A 352 -8.98 -26.95 13.68
CA VAL A 352 -8.51 -25.94 14.66
C VAL A 352 -7.72 -24.83 13.96
N ASP A 353 -6.81 -25.18 13.04
CA ASP A 353 -6.07 -24.20 12.23
C ASP A 353 -7.01 -23.32 11.40
N ARG A 354 -8.07 -23.90 10.82
CA ARG A 354 -9.10 -23.16 10.08
C ARG A 354 -9.88 -22.20 10.97
N GLN A 355 -10.35 -22.66 12.13
CA GLN A 355 -11.06 -21.81 13.10
C GLN A 355 -10.16 -20.70 13.65
N ALA A 356 -8.87 -21.01 13.89
CA ALA A 356 -7.88 -20.01 14.30
C ALA A 356 -7.71 -18.94 13.22
N ALA A 357 -7.59 -19.33 11.95
CA ALA A 357 -7.45 -18.41 10.83
C ALA A 357 -8.69 -17.48 10.70
N GLU A 358 -9.90 -18.04 10.74
CA GLU A 358 -11.16 -17.28 10.70
C GLU A 358 -11.27 -16.29 11.86
N ALA A 359 -10.91 -16.72 13.08
CA ALA A 359 -10.94 -15.86 14.26
C ALA A 359 -9.88 -14.73 14.19
N ARG A 360 -8.68 -15.01 13.68
CA ARG A 360 -7.64 -13.98 13.44
C ARG A 360 -8.11 -12.95 12.42
N GLU A 361 -8.74 -13.39 11.33
CA GLU A 361 -9.26 -12.50 10.30
C GLU A 361 -10.41 -11.63 10.84
N ALA A 362 -11.34 -12.23 11.59
CA ALA A 362 -12.42 -11.51 12.25
C ALA A 362 -11.87 -10.46 13.24
N ALA A 363 -10.87 -10.81 14.05
CA ALA A 363 -10.22 -9.87 14.97
C ALA A 363 -9.54 -8.72 14.22
N ALA A 364 -8.79 -9.00 13.15
CA ALA A 364 -8.17 -7.97 12.31
C ALA A 364 -9.20 -7.04 11.65
N ARG A 365 -10.36 -7.56 11.26
CA ARG A 365 -11.49 -6.78 10.74
C ARG A 365 -12.14 -5.90 11.81
N LEU A 366 -12.27 -6.39 13.03
CA LEU A 366 -12.81 -5.64 14.17
C LEU A 366 -11.90 -4.51 14.60
N GLU A 367 -10.57 -4.73 14.66
CA GLU A 367 -9.58 -3.66 14.89
C GLU A 367 -9.68 -2.55 13.85
N LYS A 368 -9.87 -2.95 12.59
CA LYS A 368 -10.12 -2.05 11.47
C LYS A 368 -11.42 -1.24 11.60
N LEU A 369 -12.49 -1.81 12.17
CA LEU A 369 -13.76 -1.12 12.45
C LEU A 369 -13.68 -0.24 13.68
N LEU A 370 -12.90 -0.61 14.71
CA LEU A 370 -12.70 0.20 15.92
C LEU A 370 -12.03 1.54 15.62
N ASP A 371 -11.19 1.58 14.59
CA ASP A 371 -10.56 2.82 14.14
C ASP A 371 -11.53 3.75 13.39
N ALA A 372 -12.29 3.20 12.43
CA ALA A 372 -13.28 3.94 11.63
C ALA A 372 -14.47 3.02 11.25
N PRO A 373 -15.54 2.98 12.06
CA PRO A 373 -16.63 2.03 11.88
C PRO A 373 -17.51 2.36 10.69
N TYR A 374 -17.85 3.63 10.51
CA TYR A 374 -18.69 4.15 9.43
C TYR A 374 -18.24 5.55 9.02
N PHE A 375 -18.55 5.93 7.78
CA PHE A 375 -18.19 7.23 7.19
C PHE A 375 -19.41 8.00 6.67
N ALA A 376 -20.59 7.39 6.65
CA ALA A 376 -21.80 8.03 6.18
C ALA A 376 -23.05 7.48 6.87
N ARG A 377 -24.11 8.28 6.87
CA ARG A 377 -25.45 7.92 7.31
C ARG A 377 -26.48 8.36 6.27
N VAL A 378 -27.40 7.47 5.94
CA VAL A 378 -28.56 7.77 5.10
C VAL A 378 -29.84 7.39 5.83
N ASP A 379 -30.81 8.31 5.89
CA ASP A 379 -32.12 8.04 6.47
C ASP A 379 -33.10 7.83 5.30
N PHE A 380 -33.57 6.59 5.11
CA PHE A 380 -34.41 6.21 3.98
C PHE A 380 -35.76 5.69 4.44
N GLN A 381 -36.82 6.17 3.82
CA GLN A 381 -38.19 5.74 4.05
C GLN A 381 -38.68 4.94 2.84
N ALA A 382 -38.84 3.62 3.00
CA ALA A 382 -39.36 2.79 1.90
C ALA A 382 -40.87 3.06 1.67
N ALA A 383 -41.33 2.83 0.44
CA ALA A 383 -42.74 2.98 0.11
C ALA A 383 -43.61 2.03 0.96
N GLY A 384 -44.44 2.61 1.83
CA GLY A 384 -45.30 1.87 2.77
C GLY A 384 -44.81 1.86 4.22
N GLU A 385 -43.66 2.45 4.52
CA GLU A 385 -43.20 2.67 5.90
C GLU A 385 -43.62 4.05 6.44
N ASP A 386 -43.97 4.12 7.72
CA ASP A 386 -44.45 5.35 8.37
C ASP A 386 -43.33 6.33 8.72
N ALA A 387 -42.08 5.86 8.86
CA ALA A 387 -40.94 6.66 9.29
C ALA A 387 -39.64 6.25 8.58
N PRO A 388 -38.69 7.19 8.40
CA PRO A 388 -37.39 6.89 7.81
C PRO A 388 -36.51 6.05 8.76
N THR A 389 -35.85 5.04 8.20
CA THR A 389 -34.91 4.17 8.92
C THR A 389 -33.46 4.65 8.69
N PRO A 390 -32.64 4.83 9.75
CA PRO A 390 -31.24 5.22 9.61
C PRO A 390 -30.35 4.04 9.22
N PHE A 391 -29.54 4.21 8.18
CA PHE A 391 -28.51 3.25 7.77
C PHE A 391 -27.13 3.89 7.87
N TYR A 392 -26.28 3.32 8.72
CA TYR A 392 -24.86 3.68 8.82
C TYR A 392 -24.05 2.86 7.83
N LEU A 393 -23.30 3.55 6.98
CA LEU A 393 -22.50 2.95 5.91
C LEU A 393 -21.03 2.97 6.32
N GLY A 394 -20.42 1.79 6.31
CA GLY A 394 -19.04 1.58 6.69
C GLY A 394 -18.30 0.69 5.72
N ARG A 395 -17.00 0.55 5.99
CA ARG A 395 -16.12 -0.28 5.15
C ARG A 395 -16.47 -1.77 5.24
N PHE A 396 -16.90 -2.21 6.42
CA PHE A 396 -17.32 -3.60 6.66
C PHE A 396 -18.70 -3.60 7.31
N SER A 397 -19.46 -4.66 7.02
CA SER A 397 -20.70 -4.93 7.77
C SER A 397 -20.38 -5.32 9.21
N PHE A 398 -21.17 -4.80 10.15
CA PHE A 398 -21.19 -5.25 11.54
C PHE A 398 -22.64 -5.42 12.01
N SER A 399 -22.93 -6.56 12.61
CA SER A 399 -24.25 -6.89 13.14
C SER A 399 -24.15 -7.30 14.61
N SER A 400 -25.12 -6.88 15.41
CA SER A 400 -25.29 -7.27 16.81
C SER A 400 -26.73 -7.75 17.00
N ASP A 401 -26.92 -8.89 17.67
CA ASP A 401 -28.24 -9.48 17.94
C ASP A 401 -29.15 -9.58 16.70
N GLU A 402 -28.57 -10.02 15.57
CA GLU A 402 -29.21 -10.12 14.25
C GLU A 402 -29.61 -8.78 13.60
N ALA A 403 -29.43 -7.65 14.28
CA ALA A 403 -29.62 -6.32 13.72
C ALA A 403 -28.33 -5.82 13.03
N ALA A 404 -28.47 -5.25 11.82
CA ALA A 404 -27.38 -4.61 11.11
C ALA A 404 -27.08 -3.23 11.74
N VAL A 405 -25.95 -3.13 12.44
CA VAL A 405 -25.50 -1.88 13.08
C VAL A 405 -24.73 -1.01 12.08
N VAL A 406 -23.85 -1.64 11.31
CA VAL A 406 -23.11 -1.00 10.21
C VAL A 406 -23.34 -1.82 8.94
N SER A 407 -23.76 -1.14 7.88
CA SER A 407 -23.92 -1.73 6.55
C SER A 407 -22.66 -1.53 5.72
N ASP A 408 -22.27 -2.57 4.98
CA ASP A 408 -21.12 -2.51 4.08
C ASP A 408 -21.38 -1.54 2.92
N TRP A 409 -20.38 -0.77 2.51
CA TRP A 409 -20.47 0.16 1.38
C TRP A 409 -20.84 -0.51 0.05
N ARG A 410 -20.63 -1.82 -0.08
CA ARG A 410 -20.99 -2.61 -1.27
C ARG A 410 -22.45 -3.04 -1.28
N SER A 411 -23.15 -2.85 -0.16
CA SER A 411 -24.57 -3.18 -0.06
C SER A 411 -25.41 -2.34 -1.04
N PRO A 412 -26.58 -2.83 -1.49
CA PRO A 412 -27.46 -2.05 -2.35
C PRO A 412 -27.92 -0.73 -1.74
N VAL A 413 -28.18 -0.70 -0.43
CA VAL A 413 -28.63 0.51 0.28
C VAL A 413 -27.57 1.62 0.27
N ALA A 414 -26.28 1.27 0.19
CA ALA A 414 -25.22 2.24 0.01
C ALA A 414 -25.28 2.99 -1.34
N GLY A 415 -26.01 2.46 -2.34
CA GLY A 415 -26.27 3.17 -3.60
C GLY A 415 -26.98 4.52 -3.37
N LEU A 416 -27.86 4.60 -2.36
CA LEU A 416 -28.56 5.84 -1.98
C LEU A 416 -27.60 6.97 -1.59
N PHE A 417 -26.44 6.64 -1.03
CA PHE A 417 -25.44 7.64 -0.65
C PHE A 417 -24.65 8.16 -1.86
N TYR A 418 -24.32 7.29 -2.81
CA TYR A 418 -23.46 7.66 -3.94
C TYR A 418 -24.22 8.20 -5.15
N GLU A 419 -25.46 7.78 -5.36
CA GLU A 419 -26.24 8.13 -6.56
C GLU A 419 -27.12 9.38 -6.37
N CYS A 420 -27.53 9.66 -5.12
CA CYS A 420 -28.35 10.81 -4.80
C CYS A 420 -27.48 11.96 -4.29
N ASP A 421 -27.51 13.09 -4.99
CA ASP A 421 -26.81 14.31 -4.55
C ASP A 421 -27.59 15.03 -3.43
N GLU A 422 -28.92 15.04 -3.48
CA GLU A 422 -29.80 15.70 -2.52
C GLU A 422 -30.89 14.75 -1.97
N PRO A 423 -31.41 15.01 -0.75
CA PRO A 423 -32.59 14.31 -0.23
C PRO A 423 -33.80 14.45 -1.18
N GLY A 424 -34.52 13.35 -1.41
CA GLY A 424 -35.62 13.31 -2.39
C GLY A 424 -36.06 11.88 -2.74
N PRO A 425 -36.90 11.72 -3.77
CA PRO A 425 -37.31 10.40 -4.26
C PRO A 425 -36.08 9.59 -4.68
N ALA A 426 -35.92 8.40 -4.10
CA ALA A 426 -34.77 7.54 -4.33
C ALA A 426 -35.19 6.07 -4.27
N GLY A 427 -34.34 5.18 -4.80
CA GLY A 427 -34.57 3.75 -4.69
C GLY A 427 -33.30 2.97 -4.96
N TYR A 428 -33.27 1.72 -4.50
CA TYR A 428 -32.14 0.82 -4.68
C TYR A 428 -32.59 -0.60 -5.00
N ASP A 429 -31.73 -1.36 -5.67
CA ASP A 429 -32.02 -2.73 -6.10
C ASP A 429 -31.64 -3.76 -5.03
N ALA A 430 -32.62 -4.21 -4.25
CA ALA A 430 -32.43 -5.30 -3.30
C ALA A 430 -32.53 -6.67 -4.00
N PRO A 431 -32.00 -7.76 -3.41
CA PRO A 431 -32.20 -9.12 -3.93
C PRO A 431 -33.68 -9.50 -4.12
N ALA A 432 -34.58 -8.88 -3.36
CA ALA A 432 -36.03 -9.09 -3.45
C ALA A 432 -36.73 -8.22 -4.53
N GLY A 433 -36.00 -7.34 -5.20
CA GLY A 433 -36.52 -6.37 -6.18
C GLY A 433 -36.13 -4.93 -5.84
N ARG A 434 -36.50 -4.00 -6.72
CA ARG A 434 -36.26 -2.57 -6.51
C ARG A 434 -37.15 -2.04 -5.39
N VAL A 435 -36.53 -1.39 -4.41
CA VAL A 435 -37.21 -0.71 -3.31
C VAL A 435 -37.23 0.78 -3.62
N GLU A 436 -38.41 1.34 -3.84
CA GLU A 436 -38.60 2.79 -4.03
C GLU A 436 -39.02 3.45 -2.73
N GLY A 437 -38.67 4.72 -2.56
CA GLY A 437 -38.92 5.46 -1.34
C GLY A 437 -38.41 6.89 -1.38
N LEU A 438 -38.22 7.48 -0.20
CA LEU A 438 -37.79 8.87 -0.04
C LEU A 438 -36.53 8.91 0.85
N LEU A 439 -35.45 9.47 0.31
CA LEU A 439 -34.23 9.75 1.06
C LEU A 439 -34.46 11.02 1.88
N ALA A 440 -34.66 10.87 3.18
CA ALA A 440 -34.94 11.97 4.09
C ALA A 440 -33.68 12.74 4.49
N ARG A 441 -32.55 12.05 4.65
CA ARG A 441 -31.28 12.66 5.08
C ARG A 441 -30.09 11.93 4.47
N LYS A 442 -29.05 12.71 4.14
CA LYS A 442 -27.74 12.22 3.73
C LYS A 442 -26.64 12.98 4.45
N ARG A 443 -25.85 12.26 5.26
CA ARG A 443 -24.80 12.79 6.13
C ARG A 443 -23.47 12.11 5.87
N GLN A 444 -22.40 12.89 5.80
CA GLN A 444 -21.02 12.42 5.75
C GLN A 444 -20.32 12.64 7.09
N LEU A 445 -19.56 11.65 7.53
CA LEU A 445 -18.96 11.56 8.86
C LEU A 445 -17.46 11.26 8.72
N GLY A 446 -16.62 12.06 9.37
CA GLY A 446 -15.19 11.78 9.48
C GLY A 446 -14.88 11.16 10.82
N VAL A 447 -14.72 9.83 10.89
CA VAL A 447 -14.33 9.13 12.11
C VAL A 447 -12.90 8.60 11.98
N GLU A 448 -12.04 8.97 12.92
CA GLU A 448 -10.66 8.48 12.98
C GLU A 448 -10.28 8.08 14.40
N ARG A 449 -9.61 6.93 14.56
CA ARG A 449 -9.19 6.39 15.85
C ARG A 449 -10.33 6.32 16.88
N GLY A 450 -11.53 5.98 16.42
CA GLY A 450 -12.74 5.93 17.24
C GLY A 450 -13.20 7.30 17.76
N ARG A 451 -12.81 8.41 17.09
CA ARG A 451 -13.27 9.76 17.43
C ARG A 451 -13.91 10.41 16.21
N LEU A 452 -15.09 10.99 16.41
CA LEU A 452 -15.77 11.81 15.42
C LEU A 452 -14.99 13.14 15.27
N GLY A 453 -14.51 13.42 14.05
CA GLY A 453 -13.86 14.67 13.67
C GLY A 453 -14.83 15.68 13.06
N TYR A 454 -15.72 15.25 12.17
CA TYR A 454 -16.76 16.11 11.58
C TYR A 454 -18.01 15.31 11.21
N ALA A 455 -19.14 16.01 11.12
CA ALA A 455 -20.42 15.51 10.62
C ALA A 455 -21.07 16.61 9.76
N ALA A 456 -21.32 16.34 8.48
CA ALA A 456 -21.86 17.32 7.54
C ALA A 456 -23.03 16.75 6.73
N ASP A 457 -24.13 17.49 6.67
CA ASP A 457 -25.28 17.17 5.81
C ASP A 457 -25.09 17.80 4.41
N SER A 458 -25.59 17.11 3.38
CA SER A 458 -25.27 17.38 1.96
C SER A 458 -25.73 18.75 1.41
N ALA A 459 -26.47 19.54 2.19
CA ALA A 459 -27.09 20.80 1.76
C ALA A 459 -26.17 22.04 1.86
N SER A 460 -24.85 21.89 2.00
CA SER A 460 -23.93 23.04 2.10
C SER A 460 -22.70 22.91 1.20
N THR A 461 -22.14 24.06 0.81
CA THR A 461 -20.88 24.32 0.09
C THR A 461 -19.62 23.62 0.64
N VAL A 462 -19.77 22.79 1.67
CA VAL A 462 -18.75 22.06 2.42
C VAL A 462 -18.28 20.78 1.69
N ARG A 463 -18.99 20.32 0.65
CA ARG A 463 -18.65 19.09 -0.10
C ARG A 463 -17.26 19.14 -0.74
N ASP A 464 -16.90 20.26 -1.38
CA ASP A 464 -15.60 20.42 -2.05
C ASP A 464 -14.48 20.70 -1.05
N GLU A 465 -14.75 21.42 0.05
CA GLU A 465 -13.77 21.65 1.11
C GLU A 465 -13.43 20.38 1.91
N VAL A 466 -14.42 19.51 2.18
CA VAL A 466 -14.22 18.21 2.82
C VAL A 466 -13.48 17.26 1.87
N LEU A 467 -13.86 17.22 0.59
CA LEU A 467 -13.15 16.43 -0.42
C LEU A 467 -11.69 16.91 -0.57
N ALA A 468 -11.44 18.22 -0.59
CA ALA A 468 -10.10 18.79 -0.63
C ALA A 468 -9.29 18.52 0.64
N ARG A 469 -9.92 18.50 1.83
CA ARG A 469 -9.26 18.10 3.09
C ARG A 469 -8.90 16.62 3.12
N GLU A 470 -9.80 15.75 2.67
CA GLU A 470 -9.60 14.30 2.61
C GLU A 470 -8.54 13.91 1.55
N LEU A 471 -8.53 14.59 0.39
CA LEU A 471 -7.50 14.43 -0.66
C LEU A 471 -6.18 15.15 -0.32
N GLY A 472 -6.17 16.03 0.68
CA GLY A 472 -5.02 16.83 1.11
C GLY A 472 -4.15 16.18 2.19
N ARG A 473 -4.62 15.12 2.86
CA ARG A 473 -3.84 14.40 3.88
C ARG A 473 -2.89 13.39 3.22
N SER A 474 -1.62 13.40 3.65
CA SER A 474 -0.48 12.71 3.02
C SER A 474 -0.70 11.21 2.70
N SER A 475 -0.04 10.83 1.61
CA SER A 475 0.09 9.56 0.87
C SER A 475 0.40 8.24 1.61
N ASP A 476 0.11 8.07 2.92
CA ASP A 476 0.33 6.77 3.61
C ASP A 476 -0.92 6.05 4.11
N LYS A 477 -2.02 6.74 4.40
CA LYS A 477 -3.28 6.07 4.75
C LYS A 477 -4.08 5.69 3.49
N LYS A 478 -3.38 5.21 2.46
CA LYS A 478 -3.70 5.22 1.01
C LYS A 478 -5.07 4.68 0.56
N MET A 479 -5.92 4.15 1.43
CA MET A 479 -7.25 3.64 1.05
C MET A 479 -8.39 3.85 2.05
N ARG A 480 -8.11 4.33 3.27
CA ARG A 480 -9.16 4.52 4.28
C ARG A 480 -10.23 5.53 3.83
N THR A 481 -9.89 6.40 2.89
CA THR A 481 -10.66 7.60 2.53
C THR A 481 -11.38 7.52 1.18
N ILE A 482 -10.99 6.61 0.26
CA ILE A 482 -11.52 6.65 -1.11
C ILE A 482 -13.01 6.35 -1.13
N VAL A 483 -13.47 5.36 -0.34
CA VAL A 483 -14.89 4.94 -0.28
C VAL A 483 -15.80 6.13 0.04
N ALA A 484 -15.44 6.96 1.02
CA ALA A 484 -16.21 8.15 1.39
C ALA A 484 -16.21 9.26 0.30
N SER A 485 -15.25 9.20 -0.63
CA SER A 485 -15.05 10.18 -1.71
C SER A 485 -15.48 9.67 -3.10
N ILE A 486 -16.04 8.46 -3.21
CA ILE A 486 -16.51 7.91 -4.48
C ILE A 486 -17.61 8.82 -5.04
N GLN A 487 -17.43 9.28 -6.27
CA GLN A 487 -18.39 10.14 -6.96
C GLN A 487 -19.48 9.30 -7.65
N ALA A 488 -20.62 9.91 -7.96
CA ALA A 488 -21.75 9.23 -8.60
C ALA A 488 -21.38 8.55 -9.93
N GLU A 489 -20.55 9.19 -10.75
CA GLU A 489 -20.03 8.62 -12.01
C GLU A 489 -19.15 7.39 -11.77
N GLN A 490 -18.24 7.46 -10.79
CA GLN A 490 -17.36 6.36 -10.43
C GLN A 490 -18.17 5.19 -9.83
N ASN A 491 -19.17 5.48 -8.99
CA ASN A 491 -20.05 4.47 -8.41
C ASN A 491 -20.84 3.70 -9.49
N ARG A 492 -21.35 4.39 -10.52
CA ARG A 492 -22.01 3.74 -11.67
C ARG A 492 -21.09 2.72 -12.35
N ILE A 493 -19.81 3.06 -12.55
CA ILE A 493 -18.81 2.15 -13.13
C ILE A 493 -18.47 1.00 -12.17
N ILE A 494 -18.34 1.27 -10.87
CA ILE A 494 -18.02 0.25 -9.87
C ILE A 494 -19.15 -0.79 -9.76
N ARG A 495 -20.40 -0.34 -9.80
CA ARG A 495 -21.60 -1.18 -9.62
C ARG A 495 -22.17 -1.77 -10.91
N ASP A 496 -21.56 -1.51 -12.06
CA ASP A 496 -22.02 -2.06 -13.33
C ASP A 496 -21.89 -3.59 -13.35
N GLU A 497 -23.00 -4.32 -13.36
CA GLU A 497 -23.01 -5.79 -13.34
C GLU A 497 -23.11 -6.41 -14.75
N GLU A 498 -23.16 -5.61 -15.82
CA GLU A 498 -23.36 -6.12 -17.18
C GLU A 498 -22.18 -7.00 -17.62
N SER A 499 -22.50 -8.18 -18.15
CA SER A 499 -21.51 -9.13 -18.66
C SER A 499 -20.78 -8.61 -19.89
N GLY A 500 -19.55 -9.09 -20.10
CA GLY A 500 -18.71 -8.72 -21.24
C GLY A 500 -17.50 -7.87 -20.86
N THR A 501 -17.01 -7.08 -21.82
CA THR A 501 -15.82 -6.24 -21.63
C THR A 501 -16.23 -4.79 -21.41
N LEU A 502 -15.80 -4.22 -20.29
CA LEU A 502 -15.92 -2.80 -19.98
C LEU A 502 -14.56 -2.13 -20.18
N VAL A 503 -14.49 -1.15 -21.07
CA VAL A 503 -13.31 -0.33 -21.34
C VAL A 503 -13.51 1.04 -20.69
N ILE A 504 -12.63 1.40 -19.77
CA ILE A 504 -12.66 2.65 -19.01
C ILE A 504 -11.50 3.52 -19.49
N GLN A 505 -11.81 4.47 -20.37
CA GLN A 505 -10.90 5.54 -20.74
C GLN A 505 -11.00 6.64 -19.69
N GLY A 506 -9.89 7.10 -19.14
CA GLY A 506 -9.95 8.22 -18.20
C GLY A 506 -8.69 9.06 -18.23
N VAL A 507 -8.79 10.29 -17.75
CA VAL A 507 -7.67 11.22 -17.70
C VAL A 507 -6.68 10.93 -16.55
N ALA A 508 -5.50 11.54 -16.57
CA ALA A 508 -4.55 11.46 -15.47
C ALA A 508 -5.18 11.93 -14.15
N GLY A 509 -5.04 11.15 -13.08
CA GLY A 509 -5.57 11.51 -11.77
C GLY A 509 -7.10 11.35 -11.60
N SER A 510 -7.80 10.70 -12.53
CA SER A 510 -9.24 10.41 -12.41
C SER A 510 -9.59 9.22 -11.49
N GLY A 511 -8.58 8.53 -10.95
CA GLY A 511 -8.77 7.40 -10.03
C GLY A 511 -9.14 6.07 -10.70
N LYS A 512 -8.88 5.89 -12.01
CA LYS A 512 -9.17 4.66 -12.78
C LYS A 512 -8.79 3.38 -12.05
N THR A 513 -7.58 3.36 -11.53
CA THR A 513 -7.01 2.23 -10.81
C THR A 513 -7.77 1.91 -9.53
N SER A 514 -8.11 2.95 -8.75
CA SER A 514 -8.96 2.80 -7.56
C SER A 514 -10.36 2.30 -7.95
N ILE A 515 -10.96 2.83 -9.02
CA ILE A 515 -12.24 2.39 -9.56
C ILE A 515 -12.19 0.90 -9.91
N ALA A 516 -11.12 0.43 -10.56
CA ALA A 516 -10.94 -0.97 -10.90
C ALA A 516 -10.91 -1.87 -9.66
N LEU A 517 -10.17 -1.47 -8.62
CA LEU A 517 -10.06 -2.23 -7.37
C LEU A 517 -11.37 -2.24 -6.58
N HIS A 518 -12.05 -1.11 -6.48
CA HIS A 518 -13.38 -1.03 -5.89
C HIS A 518 -14.40 -1.86 -6.68
N ARG A 519 -14.32 -1.86 -8.01
CA ARG A 519 -15.16 -2.69 -8.88
C ARG A 519 -14.91 -4.17 -8.63
N VAL A 520 -13.66 -4.62 -8.57
CA VAL A 520 -13.33 -6.02 -8.23
C VAL A 520 -13.90 -6.39 -6.86
N ALA A 521 -13.69 -5.55 -5.84
CA ALA A 521 -14.22 -5.80 -4.50
C ALA A 521 -15.75 -5.84 -4.46
N TYR A 522 -16.42 -5.02 -5.28
CA TYR A 522 -17.87 -5.05 -5.45
C TYR A 522 -18.34 -6.32 -6.16
N LEU A 523 -17.71 -6.72 -7.26
CA LEU A 523 -18.05 -7.94 -8.00
C LEU A 523 -17.84 -9.19 -7.14
N LEU A 524 -16.76 -9.25 -6.36
CA LEU A 524 -16.51 -10.32 -5.38
C LEU A 524 -17.60 -10.37 -4.32
N TYR A 525 -18.04 -9.22 -3.80
CA TYR A 525 -19.15 -9.14 -2.84
C TYR A 525 -20.50 -9.55 -3.44
N ARG A 526 -20.81 -9.08 -4.64
CA ARG A 526 -22.11 -9.28 -5.29
C ARG A 526 -22.28 -10.69 -5.85
N ARG A 527 -21.22 -11.26 -6.41
CA ARG A 527 -21.18 -12.61 -7.00
C ARG A 527 -20.56 -13.64 -6.03
N ARG A 528 -20.70 -13.43 -4.71
CA ARG A 528 -20.25 -14.40 -3.68
C ARG A 528 -20.81 -15.79 -3.97
N GLY A 529 -19.91 -16.78 -4.12
CA GLY A 529 -20.25 -18.16 -4.47
C GLY A 529 -20.06 -18.52 -5.96
N ALA A 530 -20.11 -17.55 -6.87
CA ALA A 530 -19.80 -17.74 -8.30
C ALA A 530 -18.41 -17.21 -8.67
N LEU A 531 -17.95 -16.15 -8.01
CA LEU A 531 -16.63 -15.56 -8.18
C LEU A 531 -15.85 -15.62 -6.86
N SER A 532 -14.57 -15.94 -6.93
CA SER A 532 -13.63 -15.93 -5.81
C SER A 532 -12.38 -15.15 -6.19
N SER A 533 -11.61 -14.67 -5.21
CA SER A 533 -10.37 -13.91 -5.47
C SER A 533 -9.36 -14.69 -6.33
N ARG A 534 -9.33 -16.02 -6.22
CA ARG A 534 -8.47 -16.90 -7.04
C ARG A 534 -8.89 -16.94 -8.51
N ALA A 535 -10.17 -16.66 -8.79
CA ALA A 535 -10.72 -16.61 -10.14
C ALA A 535 -10.65 -15.20 -10.76
N VAL A 536 -10.03 -14.24 -10.07
CA VAL A 536 -9.80 -12.89 -10.58
C VAL A 536 -8.30 -12.69 -10.77
N ALA A 537 -7.92 -12.08 -11.90
CA ALA A 537 -6.53 -11.73 -12.17
C ALA A 537 -6.42 -10.25 -12.61
N ILE A 538 -5.29 -9.62 -12.28
CA ILE A 538 -4.88 -8.33 -12.83
C ILE A 538 -3.69 -8.55 -13.75
N LEU A 539 -3.79 -8.04 -14.97
CA LEU A 539 -2.69 -7.89 -15.90
C LEU A 539 -2.27 -6.42 -15.90
N SER A 540 -1.06 -6.13 -15.42
CA SER A 540 -0.49 -4.78 -15.46
C SER A 540 0.93 -4.83 -16.04
N PRO A 541 1.30 -3.88 -16.91
CA PRO A 541 2.67 -3.78 -17.42
C PRO A 541 3.66 -3.26 -16.37
N ASN A 542 3.19 -2.63 -15.29
CA ASN A 542 4.05 -2.12 -14.21
C ASN A 542 4.04 -3.07 -12.99
N ARG A 543 5.20 -3.65 -12.65
CA ARG A 543 5.32 -4.59 -11.52
C ARG A 543 5.14 -3.92 -10.15
N VAL A 544 5.53 -2.65 -10.02
CA VAL A 544 5.35 -1.87 -8.77
C VAL A 544 3.86 -1.72 -8.44
N PHE A 545 3.00 -1.73 -9.46
CA PHE A 545 1.56 -1.69 -9.29
C PHE A 545 0.97 -2.99 -8.72
N ALA A 546 1.54 -4.15 -9.04
CA ALA A 546 1.06 -5.43 -8.49
C ALA A 546 1.19 -5.49 -6.95
N ASP A 547 2.27 -4.94 -6.40
CA ASP A 547 2.47 -4.84 -4.95
C ASP A 547 1.47 -3.87 -4.32
N TYR A 548 1.17 -2.75 -4.99
CA TYR A 548 0.12 -1.83 -4.58
C TYR A 548 -1.25 -2.52 -4.50
N VAL A 549 -1.64 -3.30 -5.51
CA VAL A 549 -2.89 -4.08 -5.51
C VAL A 549 -2.93 -5.07 -4.35
N SER A 550 -1.80 -5.72 -4.07
CA SER A 550 -1.67 -6.72 -3.01
C SER A 550 -1.87 -6.13 -1.62
N GLY A 551 -1.54 -4.85 -1.42
CA GLY A 551 -1.89 -4.11 -0.20
C GLY A 551 -3.34 -3.63 -0.17
N VAL A 552 -3.94 -3.39 -1.33
CA VAL A 552 -5.22 -2.65 -1.43
C VAL A 552 -6.47 -3.45 -1.15
N LEU A 553 -6.59 -4.59 -1.81
CA LEU A 553 -7.78 -5.44 -1.65
C LEU A 553 -7.96 -5.96 -0.21
N PRO A 554 -6.89 -6.33 0.53
CA PRO A 554 -7.01 -6.67 1.95
C PRO A 554 -7.53 -5.52 2.83
N GLU A 555 -7.24 -4.27 2.47
CA GLU A 555 -7.83 -3.13 3.16
C GLU A 555 -9.32 -2.97 2.88
N LEU A 556 -9.79 -3.40 1.71
CA LEU A 556 -11.21 -3.50 1.35
C LEU A 556 -11.90 -4.78 1.86
N GLY A 557 -11.15 -5.64 2.57
CA GLY A 557 -11.64 -6.89 3.17
C GLY A 557 -11.80 -8.04 2.19
N GLU A 558 -11.08 -8.01 1.08
CA GLU A 558 -11.02 -9.09 0.11
C GLU A 558 -9.62 -9.75 0.14
N GLU A 559 -9.57 -11.06 -0.18
CA GLU A 559 -8.29 -11.75 -0.33
C GLU A 559 -7.49 -11.17 -1.51
N PRO A 560 -6.14 -11.20 -1.46
CA PRO A 560 -5.31 -10.82 -2.59
C PRO A 560 -5.67 -11.64 -3.85
N ILE A 561 -5.61 -10.98 -5.00
CA ILE A 561 -5.92 -11.61 -6.30
C ILE A 561 -4.62 -11.84 -7.10
N ALA A 562 -4.67 -12.67 -8.13
CA ALA A 562 -3.49 -13.01 -8.90
C ALA A 562 -3.00 -11.82 -9.75
N ALA A 563 -1.74 -11.42 -9.59
CA ALA A 563 -1.09 -10.47 -10.50
C ALA A 563 -0.34 -11.22 -11.60
N LEU A 564 -0.60 -10.88 -12.86
CA LEU A 564 0.00 -11.47 -14.05
C LEU A 564 0.91 -10.46 -14.73
N ASP A 565 2.11 -10.90 -15.10
CA ASP A 565 3.03 -10.16 -15.96
C ASP A 565 2.76 -10.50 -17.43
N LEU A 566 2.57 -9.47 -18.27
CA LEU A 566 2.33 -9.63 -19.70
C LEU A 566 3.46 -10.43 -20.37
N ARG A 567 4.71 -10.22 -19.98
CA ARG A 567 5.84 -10.97 -20.55
C ARG A 567 5.70 -12.45 -20.25
N ALA A 568 5.42 -12.80 -19.00
CA ALA A 568 5.20 -14.19 -18.59
C ALA A 568 4.00 -14.83 -19.32
N VAL A 569 2.91 -14.09 -19.52
CA VAL A 569 1.73 -14.55 -20.27
C VAL A 569 2.09 -14.86 -21.73
N VAL A 570 2.84 -13.96 -22.40
CA VAL A 570 3.28 -14.15 -23.79
C VAL A 570 4.26 -15.31 -23.91
N GLU A 571 5.25 -15.40 -23.02
CA GLU A 571 6.24 -16.48 -23.02
C GLU A 571 5.60 -17.86 -22.76
N ARG A 572 4.58 -17.93 -21.89
CA ARG A 572 3.77 -19.14 -21.71
C ARG A 572 3.03 -19.50 -23.00
N ALA A 573 2.36 -18.53 -23.62
CA ALA A 573 1.63 -18.75 -24.87
C ALA A 573 2.54 -19.15 -26.05
N LEU A 574 3.82 -18.77 -26.03
CA LEU A 574 4.82 -19.22 -27.00
C LEU A 574 5.21 -20.69 -26.84
N GLY A 575 5.02 -21.31 -25.67
CA GLY A 575 5.31 -22.73 -25.46
C GLY A 575 6.74 -23.17 -25.82
N GLY A 576 7.71 -22.25 -25.77
CA GLY A 576 9.10 -22.49 -26.17
C GLY A 576 9.39 -22.43 -27.68
N ALA A 577 8.45 -21.97 -28.52
CA ALA A 577 8.65 -21.83 -29.96
C ALA A 577 9.80 -20.89 -30.35
N ALA A 578 10.05 -19.87 -29.53
CA ALA A 578 11.16 -18.93 -29.65
C ALA A 578 11.57 -18.39 -28.28
N THR A 579 12.80 -17.89 -28.19
CA THR A 579 13.26 -17.10 -27.01
C THR A 579 12.95 -15.63 -27.25
N VAL A 580 12.53 -14.89 -26.23
CA VAL A 580 12.14 -13.47 -26.36
C VAL A 580 13.26 -12.57 -25.83
N ALA A 581 13.71 -11.61 -26.64
CA ALA A 581 14.70 -10.61 -26.22
C ALA A 581 14.15 -9.71 -25.09
N PRO A 582 15.00 -9.06 -24.29
CA PRO A 582 14.58 -7.97 -23.41
C PRO A 582 13.87 -6.87 -24.21
N ALA A 583 12.83 -6.28 -23.62
CA ALA A 583 12.18 -5.11 -24.21
C ALA A 583 13.20 -3.95 -24.28
N ARG A 584 13.12 -3.13 -25.33
CA ARG A 584 14.02 -1.99 -25.54
C ARG A 584 13.26 -0.68 -25.39
N SER A 585 13.92 0.34 -24.87
CA SER A 585 13.36 1.69 -24.78
C SER A 585 13.47 2.37 -26.14
N SER A 586 12.34 2.80 -26.72
CA SER A 586 12.34 3.54 -27.99
C SER A 586 12.88 4.97 -27.88
N VAL A 587 13.11 5.45 -26.67
CA VAL A 587 13.76 6.74 -26.38
C VAL A 587 15.29 6.58 -26.38
N ASP A 588 15.81 5.50 -25.80
CA ASP A 588 17.25 5.26 -25.63
C ASP A 588 17.88 4.52 -26.83
N GLU A 589 17.10 3.75 -27.58
CA GLU A 589 17.61 2.90 -28.66
C GLU A 589 17.97 3.71 -29.92
N ALA A 590 19.26 3.69 -30.28
CA ALA A 590 19.78 4.38 -31.45
C ALA A 590 19.44 3.64 -32.76
N ASP A 591 19.23 2.32 -32.71
CA ASP A 591 18.91 1.48 -33.89
C ASP A 591 17.61 1.95 -34.57
N GLY A 592 17.76 2.65 -35.70
CA GLY A 592 16.65 3.12 -36.51
C GLY A 592 15.85 1.99 -37.17
N ALA A 593 16.50 0.87 -37.51
CA ALA A 593 15.84 -0.26 -38.16
C ALA A 593 14.94 -1.00 -37.16
N TRP A 594 15.39 -1.18 -35.91
CA TRP A 594 14.52 -1.72 -34.86
C TRP A 594 13.30 -0.81 -34.63
N ARG A 595 13.49 0.52 -34.54
CA ARG A 595 12.37 1.47 -34.35
C ARG A 595 11.32 1.37 -35.46
N GLU A 596 11.73 1.19 -36.71
CA GLU A 596 10.81 1.03 -37.83
C GLU A 596 10.02 -0.29 -37.75
N ARG A 597 10.69 -1.40 -37.39
CA ARG A 597 10.03 -2.69 -37.14
C ARG A 597 9.04 -2.62 -35.98
N ALA A 598 9.43 -2.00 -34.86
CA ALA A 598 8.58 -1.85 -33.69
C ALA A 598 7.34 -1.01 -34.02
N ARG A 599 7.52 0.12 -34.71
CA ARG A 599 6.42 0.98 -35.16
C ARG A 599 5.45 0.25 -36.09
N LEU A 600 5.94 -0.54 -37.04
CA LEU A 600 5.07 -1.35 -37.92
C LEU A 600 4.19 -2.30 -37.08
N LYS A 601 4.81 -3.06 -36.18
CA LYS A 601 4.17 -4.12 -35.38
C LYS A 601 3.19 -3.58 -34.34
N GLY A 602 3.40 -2.35 -33.85
CA GLY A 602 2.49 -1.69 -32.90
C GLY A 602 1.26 -1.02 -33.52
N THR A 603 1.06 -1.11 -34.83
CA THR A 603 -0.13 -0.54 -35.49
C THR A 603 -1.33 -1.49 -35.50
N ALA A 604 -2.53 -0.91 -35.50
CA ALA A 604 -3.77 -1.65 -35.71
C ALA A 604 -3.80 -2.40 -37.06
N ALA A 605 -3.25 -1.79 -38.11
CA ALA A 605 -3.16 -2.41 -39.44
C ALA A 605 -2.37 -3.73 -39.43
N PHE A 606 -1.24 -3.77 -38.71
CA PHE A 606 -0.47 -4.99 -38.53
C PHE A 606 -1.25 -6.04 -37.74
N ALA A 607 -1.90 -5.65 -36.64
CA ALA A 607 -2.73 -6.55 -35.84
C ALA A 607 -3.88 -7.15 -36.66
N SER A 608 -4.64 -6.34 -37.40
CA SER A 608 -5.69 -6.83 -38.30
C SER A 608 -5.14 -7.78 -39.37
N ALA A 609 -3.94 -7.50 -39.92
CA ALA A 609 -3.31 -8.37 -40.90
C ALA A 609 -2.92 -9.74 -40.32
N VAL A 610 -2.40 -9.77 -39.08
CA VAL A 610 -2.11 -11.02 -38.35
C VAL A 610 -3.39 -11.78 -38.06
N LEU A 611 -4.43 -11.12 -37.55
CA LEU A 611 -5.71 -11.76 -37.24
C LEU A 611 -6.38 -12.37 -38.47
N ALA A 612 -6.38 -11.65 -39.59
CA ALA A 612 -6.88 -12.18 -40.86
C ALA A 612 -6.05 -13.36 -41.39
N PHE A 613 -4.74 -13.39 -41.12
CA PHE A 613 -3.91 -14.54 -41.46
C PHE A 613 -4.20 -15.74 -40.56
N LEU A 614 -4.43 -15.54 -39.27
CA LEU A 614 -4.72 -16.62 -38.30
C LEU A 614 -5.89 -17.50 -38.72
N GLU A 615 -6.97 -16.93 -39.25
CA GLU A 615 -8.17 -17.68 -39.66
C GLU A 615 -7.86 -18.72 -40.75
N ARG A 616 -6.90 -18.43 -41.62
CA ARG A 616 -6.46 -19.30 -42.72
C ARG A 616 -5.07 -19.91 -42.50
N ALA A 617 -4.46 -19.71 -41.34
CA ALA A 617 -3.08 -20.09 -41.10
C ALA A 617 -2.85 -21.61 -41.20
N PRO A 618 -3.71 -22.48 -40.66
CA PRO A 618 -3.58 -23.93 -40.85
C PRO A 618 -3.68 -24.33 -42.33
N ASP A 619 -4.54 -23.67 -43.10
CA ASP A 619 -4.75 -23.96 -44.53
C ASP A 619 -3.57 -23.45 -45.37
N ALA A 620 -2.97 -22.32 -45.00
CA ALA A 620 -1.75 -21.81 -45.63
C ALA A 620 -0.52 -22.69 -45.32
N ALA A 621 -0.51 -23.33 -44.15
CA ALA A 621 0.59 -24.18 -43.68
C ALA A 621 0.60 -25.58 -44.32
N PHE A 622 -0.53 -26.08 -44.83
CA PHE A 622 -0.68 -27.44 -45.31
C PHE A 622 -0.97 -27.49 -46.81
N ALA A 623 -0.26 -28.35 -47.55
CA ALA A 623 -0.53 -28.62 -48.96
C ALA A 623 -0.59 -30.13 -49.19
N ALA A 624 -1.79 -30.65 -49.43
CA ALA A 624 -1.98 -32.09 -49.57
C ALA A 624 -1.28 -32.64 -50.81
N GLU A 625 -0.66 -33.81 -50.64
CA GLU A 625 -0.06 -34.62 -51.70
C GLU A 625 -0.59 -36.06 -51.62
N ASP A 626 -0.53 -36.80 -52.73
CA ASP A 626 -0.98 -38.18 -52.77
C ASP A 626 -0.16 -39.07 -51.82
N MET A 627 -0.84 -39.90 -51.04
CA MET A 627 -0.19 -40.73 -50.02
C MET A 627 -0.34 -42.22 -50.33
N ALA A 628 0.75 -42.89 -50.69
CA ALA A 628 0.76 -44.30 -51.05
C ALA A 628 1.14 -45.25 -49.90
N PHE A 629 0.33 -46.25 -49.62
CA PHE A 629 0.59 -47.35 -48.67
C PHE A 629 0.47 -48.70 -49.39
N GLY A 630 1.61 -49.28 -49.77
CA GLY A 630 1.64 -50.49 -50.60
C GLY A 630 1.02 -50.23 -51.97
N ARG A 631 -0.10 -50.89 -52.28
CA ARG A 631 -0.86 -50.73 -53.54
C ARG A 631 -1.98 -49.70 -53.48
N ARG A 632 -2.20 -49.08 -52.31
CA ARG A 632 -3.30 -48.13 -52.08
C ARG A 632 -2.77 -46.71 -52.09
N VAL A 633 -3.54 -45.80 -52.69
CA VAL A 633 -3.23 -44.38 -52.73
C VAL A 633 -4.41 -43.62 -52.14
N VAL A 634 -4.13 -42.76 -51.16
CA VAL A 634 -5.09 -41.77 -50.67
C VAL A 634 -4.82 -40.49 -51.45
N GLU A 635 -5.80 -40.07 -52.24
CA GLU A 635 -5.68 -38.89 -53.11
C GLU A 635 -5.56 -37.59 -52.31
N ALA A 636 -4.71 -36.68 -52.79
CA ALA A 636 -4.49 -35.35 -52.22
C ALA A 636 -5.81 -34.58 -52.02
N ALA A 637 -6.71 -34.63 -53.01
CA ALA A 637 -8.01 -33.97 -52.94
C ALA A 637 -8.88 -34.46 -51.77
N ARG A 638 -8.77 -35.76 -51.42
CA ARG A 638 -9.49 -36.34 -50.29
C ARG A 638 -8.88 -35.91 -48.95
N ILE A 639 -7.55 -35.89 -48.87
CA ILE A 639 -6.82 -35.44 -47.67
C ILE A 639 -7.13 -33.95 -47.41
N ASP A 640 -7.06 -33.11 -48.44
CA ASP A 640 -7.38 -31.68 -48.36
C ASP A 640 -8.84 -31.45 -47.94
N ALA A 641 -9.80 -32.17 -48.53
CA ALA A 641 -11.21 -32.07 -48.14
C ALA A 641 -11.44 -32.42 -46.66
N ARG A 642 -10.79 -33.47 -46.14
CA ARG A 642 -10.88 -33.84 -44.72
C ARG A 642 -10.20 -32.83 -43.81
N PHE A 643 -9.03 -32.34 -44.21
CA PHE A 643 -8.31 -31.32 -43.45
C PHE A 643 -9.14 -30.04 -43.30
N ARG A 644 -9.76 -29.56 -44.40
CA ARG A 644 -10.63 -28.37 -44.39
C ARG A 644 -11.95 -28.59 -43.65
N ALA A 645 -12.47 -29.82 -43.62
CA ALA A 645 -13.67 -30.16 -42.86
C ALA A 645 -13.50 -29.98 -41.34
N HIS A 646 -12.26 -30.04 -40.84
CA HIS A 646 -11.91 -29.76 -39.44
C HIS A 646 -11.55 -28.28 -39.20
N GLY A 647 -12.16 -27.37 -39.97
CA GLY A 647 -12.03 -25.92 -39.79
C GLY A 647 -12.35 -25.48 -38.36
N GLY A 648 -11.55 -24.56 -37.83
CA GLY A 648 -11.68 -24.04 -36.46
C GLY A 648 -10.79 -24.71 -35.41
N LEU A 649 -10.20 -25.88 -35.70
CA LEU A 649 -9.21 -26.55 -34.84
C LEU A 649 -7.78 -26.10 -35.15
N ALA A 650 -6.86 -26.35 -34.23
CA ALA A 650 -5.43 -26.10 -34.42
C ALA A 650 -4.82 -27.08 -35.44
N LEU A 651 -3.70 -26.69 -36.07
CA LEU A 651 -3.07 -27.49 -37.12
C LEU A 651 -2.75 -28.91 -36.66
N GLU A 652 -2.10 -29.08 -35.51
CA GLU A 652 -1.72 -30.40 -34.98
C GLU A 652 -2.93 -31.30 -34.71
N GLU A 653 -4.01 -30.74 -34.16
CA GLU A 653 -5.27 -31.45 -33.92
C GLU A 653 -5.93 -31.89 -35.24
N ARG A 654 -5.92 -31.02 -36.26
CA ARG A 654 -6.42 -31.36 -37.60
C ARG A 654 -5.63 -32.51 -38.21
N LEU A 655 -4.29 -32.47 -38.14
CA LEU A 655 -3.44 -33.53 -38.67
C LEU A 655 -3.71 -34.87 -37.97
N ASP A 656 -3.92 -34.84 -36.65
CA ASP A 656 -4.21 -36.02 -35.84
C ASP A 656 -5.58 -36.66 -36.20
N LEU A 657 -6.61 -35.84 -36.40
CA LEU A 657 -7.94 -36.29 -36.85
C LEU A 657 -7.93 -36.81 -38.29
N VAL A 658 -7.24 -36.13 -39.20
CA VAL A 658 -7.07 -36.59 -40.59
C VAL A 658 -6.31 -37.93 -40.59
N ALA A 659 -5.26 -38.08 -39.79
CA ALA A 659 -4.54 -39.33 -39.67
C ALA A 659 -5.42 -40.47 -39.14
N ALA A 660 -6.22 -40.23 -38.10
CA ALA A 660 -7.18 -41.22 -37.60
C ALA A 660 -8.19 -41.63 -38.68
N SER A 661 -8.72 -40.66 -39.43
CA SER A 661 -9.68 -40.89 -40.51
C SER A 661 -9.07 -41.71 -41.65
N VAL A 662 -7.83 -41.41 -42.05
CA VAL A 662 -7.10 -42.16 -43.08
C VAL A 662 -6.81 -43.59 -42.63
N VAL A 663 -6.39 -43.80 -41.38
CA VAL A 663 -6.17 -45.16 -40.85
C VAL A 663 -7.48 -45.95 -40.85
N TYR A 664 -8.57 -45.38 -40.34
CA TYR A 664 -9.88 -46.04 -40.31
C TYR A 664 -10.39 -46.43 -41.72
N GLU A 665 -10.19 -45.56 -42.71
CA GLU A 665 -10.52 -45.87 -44.10
C GLU A 665 -9.69 -47.05 -44.64
N LEU A 666 -8.38 -47.04 -44.38
CA LEU A 666 -7.50 -48.11 -44.82
C LEU A 666 -7.84 -49.43 -44.10
N GLU A 667 -8.21 -49.41 -42.83
CA GLU A 667 -8.66 -50.59 -42.07
C GLU A 667 -9.98 -51.15 -42.61
N SER A 668 -11.00 -50.30 -42.79
CA SER A 668 -12.34 -50.71 -43.23
C SER A 668 -12.35 -51.26 -44.66
N THR A 669 -11.42 -50.82 -45.50
CA THR A 669 -11.26 -51.31 -46.88
C THR A 669 -10.26 -52.47 -47.00
N SER A 670 -9.59 -52.89 -45.91
CA SER A 670 -8.58 -53.97 -45.90
C SER A 670 -9.16 -55.38 -45.77
N VAL A 671 -8.84 -56.26 -46.72
CA VAL A 671 -9.29 -57.68 -46.75
C VAL A 671 -8.07 -58.62 -46.85
N GLY A 672 -8.05 -59.70 -46.06
CA GLY A 672 -7.03 -60.76 -46.17
C GLY A 672 -5.61 -60.32 -45.75
N ARG A 673 -4.59 -60.68 -46.56
CA ARG A 673 -3.15 -60.40 -46.28
C ARG A 673 -2.78 -58.91 -46.26
N ASP A 674 -3.66 -58.04 -46.76
CA ASP A 674 -3.43 -56.59 -46.81
C ASP A 674 -3.60 -55.89 -45.45
N ARG A 675 -4.15 -56.58 -44.43
CA ARG A 675 -4.27 -56.03 -43.07
C ARG A 675 -2.91 -55.69 -42.43
N HIS A 676 -1.84 -56.37 -42.81
CA HIS A 676 -0.49 -56.09 -42.32
C HIS A 676 0.15 -54.86 -42.99
N ALA A 677 -0.46 -54.31 -44.05
CA ALA A 677 0.02 -53.13 -44.77
C ALA A 677 -0.68 -51.83 -44.32
N VAL A 678 -1.60 -51.90 -43.35
CA VAL A 678 -2.25 -50.73 -42.77
C VAL A 678 -1.22 -49.94 -41.95
N PRO A 679 -0.98 -48.66 -42.27
CA PRO A 679 -0.03 -47.83 -41.53
C PRO A 679 -0.56 -47.53 -40.12
N THR A 680 0.35 -47.35 -39.18
CA THR A 680 -0.03 -46.83 -37.86
C THR A 680 -0.42 -45.35 -37.96
N LYS A 681 -1.29 -44.87 -37.07
CA LYS A 681 -1.64 -43.44 -36.96
C LYS A 681 -0.40 -42.54 -36.92
N ARG A 682 0.64 -42.95 -36.19
CA ARG A 682 1.92 -42.25 -36.11
C ARG A 682 2.65 -42.15 -37.46
N GLU A 683 2.58 -43.19 -38.29
CA GLU A 683 3.18 -43.16 -39.63
C GLU A 683 2.43 -42.19 -40.54
N VAL A 684 1.09 -42.21 -40.51
CA VAL A 684 0.26 -41.27 -41.28
C VAL A 684 0.50 -39.83 -40.84
N CYS A 685 0.49 -39.55 -39.53
CA CYS A 685 0.82 -38.22 -39.01
C CYS A 685 2.20 -37.74 -39.48
N ARG A 686 3.22 -38.62 -39.50
CA ARG A 686 4.56 -38.26 -39.98
C ARG A 686 4.57 -37.87 -41.46
N ARG A 687 3.80 -38.57 -42.30
CA ARG A 687 3.67 -38.23 -43.73
C ARG A 687 2.91 -36.94 -43.94
N LEU A 688 1.82 -36.72 -43.20
CA LEU A 688 1.08 -35.46 -43.21
C LEU A 688 1.94 -34.28 -42.75
N ALA A 689 2.76 -34.45 -41.71
CA ALA A 689 3.72 -33.44 -41.27
C ALA A 689 4.80 -33.14 -42.32
N GLY A 690 5.12 -34.10 -43.21
CA GLY A 690 6.00 -33.91 -44.35
C GLY A 690 5.42 -32.98 -45.43
N MET A 691 4.09 -32.87 -45.50
CA MET A 691 3.34 -32.02 -46.45
C MET A 691 3.16 -30.57 -45.96
N LEU A 692 3.73 -30.22 -44.81
CA LEU A 692 3.67 -28.87 -44.26
C LEU A 692 4.65 -27.92 -44.96
N ARG A 693 4.13 -26.79 -45.45
CA ARG A 693 4.90 -25.63 -45.93
C ARG A 693 5.59 -24.92 -44.78
N ALA A 694 4.97 -24.91 -43.61
CA ALA A 694 5.50 -24.34 -42.37
C ALA A 694 5.50 -25.42 -41.27
N LYS A 695 6.71 -25.79 -40.80
CA LYS A 695 6.91 -26.89 -39.85
C LYS A 695 6.79 -26.49 -38.37
N ASP A 696 6.78 -25.20 -38.10
CA ASP A 696 6.63 -24.62 -36.76
C ASP A 696 5.98 -23.22 -36.86
N ALA A 697 5.59 -22.65 -35.72
CA ALA A 697 4.98 -21.32 -35.68
C ALA A 697 5.90 -20.21 -36.22
N LEU A 698 7.22 -20.34 -36.07
CA LEU A 698 8.17 -19.36 -36.60
C LEU A 698 8.23 -19.40 -38.13
N ALA A 699 8.19 -20.58 -38.75
CA ALA A 699 8.07 -20.73 -40.19
C ALA A 699 6.74 -20.19 -40.71
N LEU A 700 5.66 -20.37 -39.95
CA LEU A 700 4.34 -19.83 -40.26
C LEU A 700 4.34 -18.30 -40.19
N TYR A 701 5.04 -17.72 -39.21
CA TYR A 701 5.22 -16.28 -39.10
C TYR A 701 6.02 -15.70 -40.28
N ARG A 702 7.11 -16.37 -40.70
CA ARG A 702 7.86 -15.97 -41.90
C ARG A 702 7.01 -16.03 -43.16
N LEU A 703 6.14 -17.04 -43.29
CA LEU A 703 5.21 -17.14 -44.41
C LEU A 703 4.26 -15.94 -44.46
N PHE A 704 3.67 -15.59 -43.31
CA PHE A 704 2.83 -14.40 -43.18
C PHE A 704 3.56 -13.11 -43.60
N LEU A 705 4.78 -12.89 -43.09
CA LEU A 705 5.55 -11.69 -43.40
C LEU A 705 5.87 -11.60 -44.89
N ARG A 706 6.25 -12.72 -45.52
CA ARG A 706 6.50 -12.79 -46.97
C ARG A 706 5.26 -12.48 -47.79
N GLU A 707 4.09 -13.00 -47.41
CA GLU A 707 2.83 -12.71 -48.12
C GLU A 707 2.45 -11.23 -48.08
N ARG A 708 2.89 -10.50 -47.06
CA ARG A 708 2.67 -9.05 -46.91
C ARG A 708 3.79 -8.20 -47.50
N GLY A 709 4.89 -8.79 -47.95
CA GLY A 709 6.09 -8.07 -48.40
C GLY A 709 6.87 -7.43 -47.25
N TRP A 710 6.81 -8.02 -46.05
CA TRP A 710 7.47 -7.55 -44.83
C TRP A 710 8.62 -8.48 -44.40
N ASP A 711 9.36 -9.06 -45.36
CA ASP A 711 10.45 -10.00 -45.07
C ASP A 711 11.52 -9.41 -44.12
N ASP A 712 11.81 -8.11 -44.23
CA ASP A 712 12.79 -7.39 -43.40
C ASP A 712 12.24 -7.02 -42.01
N ALA A 713 10.96 -7.27 -41.74
CA ALA A 713 10.33 -6.93 -40.46
C ALA A 713 10.65 -7.93 -39.34
N LEU A 714 11.35 -9.03 -39.61
CA LEU A 714 11.76 -10.01 -38.60
C LEU A 714 13.28 -10.05 -38.45
N ALA A 715 13.77 -9.60 -37.29
CA ALA A 715 15.15 -9.81 -36.89
C ALA A 715 15.27 -11.03 -35.98
N LEU A 716 16.14 -11.97 -36.35
CA LEU A 716 16.38 -13.19 -35.58
C LEU A 716 17.79 -13.22 -35.01
N GLY A 717 17.86 -13.30 -33.68
CA GLY A 717 19.10 -13.50 -32.95
C GLY A 717 19.50 -14.98 -32.83
N PRO A 718 20.63 -15.27 -32.14
CA PRO A 718 21.05 -16.63 -31.86
C PRO A 718 19.97 -17.41 -31.10
N LYS A 719 19.94 -18.75 -31.27
CA LYS A 719 18.96 -19.66 -30.62
C LYS A 719 17.48 -19.32 -30.90
N ARG A 720 17.16 -18.81 -32.09
CA ARG A 720 15.79 -18.39 -32.46
C ARG A 720 15.24 -17.31 -31.50
N THR A 721 16.10 -16.36 -31.12
CA THR A 721 15.68 -15.22 -30.29
C THR A 721 14.96 -14.21 -31.15
N VAL A 722 13.74 -13.85 -30.79
CA VAL A 722 12.90 -12.84 -31.46
C VAL A 722 12.81 -11.56 -30.62
N GLU A 723 12.51 -10.45 -31.27
CA GLU A 723 12.26 -9.17 -30.59
C GLU A 723 10.95 -9.24 -29.78
N TRP A 724 10.80 -8.37 -28.78
CA TRP A 724 9.58 -8.33 -27.95
C TRP A 724 8.32 -8.10 -28.79
N GLU A 725 8.44 -7.27 -29.82
CA GLU A 725 7.35 -6.90 -30.73
C GLU A 725 6.89 -8.08 -31.62
N ASP A 726 7.74 -9.09 -31.81
CA ASP A 726 7.41 -10.33 -32.53
C ASP A 726 6.78 -11.41 -31.64
N ALA A 727 6.91 -11.28 -30.32
CA ALA A 727 6.52 -12.33 -29.38
C ALA A 727 5.00 -12.59 -29.39
N ALA A 728 4.17 -11.54 -29.35
CA ALA A 728 2.71 -11.69 -29.34
C ALA A 728 2.13 -12.21 -30.68
N PRO A 729 2.54 -11.70 -31.86
CA PRO A 729 2.16 -12.28 -33.15
C PRO A 729 2.54 -13.76 -33.27
N LEU A 730 3.75 -14.10 -32.83
CA LEU A 730 4.23 -15.48 -32.85
C LEU A 730 3.44 -16.37 -31.87
N ALA A 731 3.08 -15.88 -30.69
CA ALA A 731 2.24 -16.59 -29.73
C ALA A 731 0.84 -16.89 -30.28
N LEU A 732 0.23 -15.94 -31.00
CA LEU A 732 -1.04 -16.16 -31.71
C LEU A 732 -0.92 -17.28 -32.75
N LEU A 733 0.16 -17.28 -33.52
CA LEU A 733 0.41 -18.31 -34.54
C LEU A 733 0.76 -19.66 -33.94
N GLN A 734 1.44 -19.68 -32.79
CA GLN A 734 1.67 -20.88 -32.00
C GLN A 734 0.34 -21.49 -31.53
N GLY A 735 -0.60 -20.66 -31.08
CA GLY A 735 -1.95 -21.12 -30.74
C GLY A 735 -2.73 -21.68 -31.92
N ALA A 736 -2.55 -21.13 -33.13
CA ALA A 736 -3.12 -21.72 -34.35
C ALA A 736 -2.43 -23.03 -34.76
N PHE A 737 -1.16 -23.22 -34.39
CA PHE A 737 -0.37 -24.40 -34.72
C PHE A 737 -0.67 -25.58 -33.76
N SER A 738 -0.51 -25.36 -32.45
CA SER A 738 -0.61 -26.41 -31.41
C SER A 738 -1.83 -26.28 -30.49
N GLY A 739 -2.64 -25.23 -30.64
CA GLY A 739 -3.77 -24.94 -29.75
C GLY A 739 -3.44 -23.88 -28.69
N PHE A 740 -4.47 -23.20 -28.19
CA PHE A 740 -4.34 -22.19 -27.13
C PHE A 740 -4.55 -22.83 -25.75
N GLU A 741 -3.57 -22.69 -24.86
CA GLU A 741 -3.76 -22.97 -23.45
C GLU A 741 -4.44 -21.74 -22.80
N ALA A 742 -5.77 -21.81 -22.64
CA ALA A 742 -6.54 -20.72 -22.05
C ALA A 742 -6.39 -20.67 -20.53
N TYR A 743 -6.50 -19.47 -19.95
CA TYR A 743 -6.59 -19.26 -18.51
C TYR A 743 -8.02 -19.57 -18.02
N GLY A 744 -8.40 -20.85 -18.05
CA GLY A 744 -9.76 -21.30 -17.73
C GLY A 744 -10.21 -21.04 -16.29
N ASP A 745 -9.27 -20.93 -15.36
CA ASP A 745 -9.54 -20.66 -13.95
C ASP A 745 -9.86 -19.18 -13.68
N VAL A 746 -9.56 -18.28 -14.64
CA VAL A 746 -9.80 -16.84 -14.50
C VAL A 746 -11.17 -16.50 -15.07
N LEU A 747 -12.10 -16.11 -14.20
CA LEU A 747 -13.48 -15.72 -14.52
C LEU A 747 -13.67 -14.20 -14.63
N HIS A 748 -12.71 -13.39 -14.17
CA HIS A 748 -12.66 -11.95 -14.43
C HIS A 748 -11.21 -11.47 -14.57
N LEU A 749 -10.92 -10.71 -15.62
CA LEU A 749 -9.59 -10.12 -15.85
C LEU A 749 -9.65 -8.59 -15.78
N VAL A 750 -8.82 -8.00 -14.94
CA VAL A 750 -8.53 -6.57 -14.97
C VAL A 750 -7.30 -6.33 -15.83
N VAL A 751 -7.39 -5.48 -16.84
CA VAL A 751 -6.23 -5.05 -17.65
C VAL A 751 -5.96 -3.58 -17.33
N ASP A 752 -4.83 -3.31 -16.68
CA ASP A 752 -4.39 -1.97 -16.35
C ASP A 752 -3.45 -1.39 -17.41
N GLU A 753 -3.42 -0.06 -17.50
CA GLU A 753 -2.63 0.69 -18.49
C GLU A 753 -2.79 0.16 -19.93
N MET A 754 -4.04 0.01 -20.37
CA MET A 754 -4.39 -0.58 -21.68
C MET A 754 -3.60 0.02 -22.86
N GLN A 755 -3.25 1.30 -22.79
CA GLN A 755 -2.51 2.00 -23.84
C GLN A 755 -1.06 1.53 -24.00
N ASP A 756 -0.50 0.79 -23.04
CA ASP A 756 0.85 0.21 -23.15
C ASP A 756 0.85 -1.15 -23.87
N LEU A 757 -0.33 -1.74 -24.06
CA LEU A 757 -0.49 -2.92 -24.91
C LEU A 757 -0.66 -2.47 -26.36
N THR A 758 0.03 -3.16 -27.26
CA THR A 758 -0.17 -3.02 -28.70
C THR A 758 -1.49 -3.70 -29.12
N PRO A 759 -2.09 -3.34 -30.27
CA PRO A 759 -3.35 -3.93 -30.70
C PRO A 759 -3.28 -5.46 -30.87
N VAL A 760 -2.12 -5.98 -31.28
CA VAL A 760 -1.90 -7.44 -31.39
C VAL A 760 -1.80 -8.13 -30.02
N GLN A 761 -1.25 -7.46 -29.01
CA GLN A 761 -1.22 -7.97 -27.63
C GLN A 761 -2.63 -8.00 -27.04
N HIS A 762 -3.46 -6.97 -27.26
CA HIS A 762 -4.87 -7.01 -26.87
C HIS A 762 -5.60 -8.21 -27.50
N ALA A 763 -5.35 -8.46 -28.79
CA ALA A 763 -5.98 -9.59 -29.49
C ALA A 763 -5.52 -10.96 -28.97
N LEU A 764 -4.30 -11.07 -28.44
CA LEU A 764 -3.80 -12.24 -27.73
C LEU A 764 -4.48 -12.40 -26.37
N VAL A 765 -4.54 -11.33 -25.56
CA VAL A 765 -5.23 -11.33 -24.25
C VAL A 765 -6.70 -11.72 -24.41
N ALA A 766 -7.40 -11.19 -25.42
CA ALA A 766 -8.79 -11.52 -25.70
C ALA A 766 -9.01 -13.03 -25.98
N ARG A 767 -8.02 -13.71 -26.58
CA ARG A 767 -8.08 -15.16 -26.89
C ARG A 767 -7.69 -16.04 -25.70
N LEU A 768 -6.69 -15.64 -24.93
CA LEU A 768 -6.19 -16.38 -23.76
C LEU A 768 -7.17 -16.36 -22.59
N PHE A 769 -7.87 -15.23 -22.40
CA PHE A 769 -8.81 -15.03 -21.28
C PHE A 769 -10.25 -14.97 -21.80
N ARG A 770 -10.98 -16.08 -21.68
CA ARG A 770 -12.37 -16.22 -22.15
C ARG A 770 -13.39 -15.83 -21.07
N CYS A 771 -13.15 -14.71 -20.41
CA CYS A 771 -13.93 -14.21 -19.28
C CYS A 771 -14.34 -12.74 -19.43
N ASP A 772 -15.15 -12.25 -18.49
CA ASP A 772 -15.48 -10.83 -18.35
C ASP A 772 -14.20 -10.02 -18.09
N LYS A 773 -14.14 -8.79 -18.62
CA LYS A 773 -12.93 -7.96 -18.52
C LYS A 773 -13.25 -6.54 -18.11
N THR A 774 -12.42 -5.99 -17.24
CA THR A 774 -12.35 -4.56 -16.95
C THR A 774 -11.03 -4.04 -17.48
N VAL A 775 -11.06 -3.34 -18.61
CA VAL A 775 -9.88 -2.79 -19.28
C VAL A 775 -9.84 -1.30 -18.96
N LEU A 776 -8.74 -0.80 -18.39
CA LEU A 776 -8.61 0.59 -17.99
C LEU A 776 -7.31 1.20 -18.49
N GLY A 777 -7.33 2.50 -18.73
CA GLY A 777 -6.13 3.25 -19.04
C GLY A 777 -6.42 4.63 -19.57
N ASP A 778 -5.38 5.24 -20.14
CA ASP A 778 -5.46 6.55 -20.76
C ASP A 778 -4.69 6.52 -22.09
N CYS A 779 -5.41 6.42 -23.22
CA CYS A 779 -4.80 6.47 -24.55
C CYS A 779 -4.02 7.78 -24.82
N HIS A 780 -4.15 8.81 -23.99
CA HIS A 780 -3.30 10.00 -24.08
C HIS A 780 -1.95 9.87 -23.37
N GLN A 781 -1.69 8.80 -22.59
CA GLN A 781 -0.46 8.54 -21.82
C GLN A 781 0.37 7.38 -22.39
N VAL A 782 0.48 7.28 -23.71
CA VAL A 782 1.36 6.30 -24.36
C VAL A 782 2.83 6.69 -24.14
N VAL A 783 3.64 5.75 -23.62
CA VAL A 783 5.06 6.00 -23.29
C VAL A 783 6.05 5.27 -24.18
N ASP A 784 5.59 4.58 -25.22
CA ASP A 784 6.46 3.91 -26.21
C ASP A 784 6.14 4.39 -27.64
N ARG A 785 7.16 4.88 -28.36
CA ARG A 785 7.06 5.33 -29.77
C ARG A 785 6.60 4.23 -30.71
N GLY A 786 6.87 2.98 -30.36
CA GLY A 786 6.46 1.82 -31.16
C GLY A 786 4.96 1.55 -31.09
N ASN A 787 4.25 2.10 -30.09
CA ASN A 787 2.85 1.80 -29.84
C ASN A 787 1.92 2.92 -30.37
N ALA A 788 0.94 2.55 -31.19
CA ALA A 788 -0.02 3.47 -31.79
C ALA A 788 -1.47 3.13 -31.41
N THR A 789 -1.69 2.49 -30.25
CA THR A 789 -3.01 2.08 -29.78
C THR A 789 -3.93 3.27 -29.55
N ALA A 790 -5.01 3.35 -30.35
CA ALA A 790 -6.15 4.24 -30.09
C ALA A 790 -7.24 3.50 -29.29
N LEU A 791 -8.14 4.26 -28.67
CA LEU A 791 -9.25 3.69 -27.89
C LEU A 791 -10.15 2.77 -28.72
N ASP A 792 -10.39 3.14 -29.98
CA ASP A 792 -11.19 2.34 -30.90
C ASP A 792 -10.50 1.01 -31.25
N ASP A 793 -9.16 0.98 -31.30
CA ASP A 793 -8.39 -0.24 -31.52
C ASP A 793 -8.49 -1.19 -30.31
N VAL A 794 -8.43 -0.64 -29.10
CA VAL A 794 -8.64 -1.41 -27.86
C VAL A 794 -10.05 -2.01 -27.86
N ALA A 795 -11.07 -1.19 -28.11
CA ALA A 795 -12.45 -1.64 -28.14
C ALA A 795 -12.68 -2.71 -29.23
N ALA A 796 -12.08 -2.55 -30.41
CA ALA A 796 -12.18 -3.51 -31.51
C ALA A 796 -11.53 -4.87 -31.21
N ALA A 797 -10.53 -4.92 -30.32
CA ALA A 797 -9.87 -6.16 -29.92
C ALA A 797 -10.76 -7.06 -29.02
N TYR A 798 -11.77 -6.48 -28.36
CA TYR A 798 -12.66 -7.19 -27.44
C TYR A 798 -14.10 -7.19 -27.97
N ALA A 799 -14.68 -8.39 -28.13
CA ALA A 799 -16.04 -8.52 -28.65
C ALA A 799 -17.08 -7.85 -27.73
N ALA A 800 -17.94 -7.00 -28.31
CA ALA A 800 -19.01 -6.27 -27.61
C ALA A 800 -18.51 -5.39 -26.43
N ALA A 801 -17.35 -4.77 -26.58
CA ALA A 801 -16.80 -3.86 -25.58
C ALA A 801 -17.66 -2.60 -25.42
N ARG A 802 -17.98 -2.26 -24.16
CA ARG A 802 -18.63 -0.99 -23.80
C ARG A 802 -17.57 -0.01 -23.34
N VAL A 803 -17.59 1.21 -23.88
CA VAL A 803 -16.59 2.24 -23.57
C VAL A 803 -17.20 3.31 -22.67
N VAL A 804 -16.57 3.57 -21.52
CA VAL A 804 -16.93 4.64 -20.59
C VAL A 804 -15.75 5.60 -20.45
N ARG A 805 -16.04 6.91 -20.39
CA ARG A 805 -15.01 7.97 -20.30
C ARG A 805 -15.11 8.69 -18.96
N LEU A 806 -13.97 8.92 -18.30
CA LEU A 806 -13.82 9.71 -17.08
C LEU A 806 -13.03 10.99 -17.36
N THR A 807 -13.69 12.14 -17.25
CA THR A 807 -13.13 13.45 -17.69
C THR A 807 -12.51 14.28 -16.55
N ARG A 808 -12.84 13.99 -15.29
CA ARG A 808 -12.42 14.82 -14.16
C ARG A 808 -11.15 14.30 -13.49
N SER A 809 -10.19 15.20 -13.25
CA SER A 809 -8.98 14.91 -12.46
C SER A 809 -9.14 15.46 -11.04
N TYR A 810 -9.03 14.57 -10.05
CA TYR A 810 -9.19 14.90 -8.63
C TYR A 810 -7.86 14.97 -7.88
N ARG A 811 -6.74 14.71 -8.56
CA ARG A 811 -5.47 14.40 -7.92
C ARG A 811 -4.49 15.57 -7.90
N SER A 812 -4.27 16.22 -9.03
CA SER A 812 -3.31 17.32 -9.16
C SER A 812 -3.98 18.66 -8.90
N THR A 813 -3.19 19.68 -8.52
CA THR A 813 -3.71 21.04 -8.38
C THR A 813 -4.18 21.60 -9.72
N SER A 814 -5.12 22.54 -9.70
CA SER A 814 -5.67 23.18 -10.89
C SER A 814 -4.58 23.85 -11.73
N GLU A 815 -3.52 24.39 -11.11
CA GLU A 815 -2.38 24.98 -11.80
C GLU A 815 -1.53 23.96 -12.56
N ILE A 816 -1.32 22.76 -11.98
CA ILE A 816 -0.62 21.65 -12.65
C ILE A 816 -1.46 21.12 -13.81
N VAL A 817 -2.77 20.93 -13.60
CA VAL A 817 -3.70 20.47 -14.65
C VAL A 817 -3.77 21.49 -15.79
N ALA A 818 -3.78 22.79 -15.49
CA ALA A 818 -3.74 23.84 -16.49
C ALA A 818 -2.45 23.79 -17.32
N LEU A 819 -1.29 23.53 -16.70
CA LEU A 819 -0.06 23.30 -17.46
C LEU A 819 -0.13 22.02 -18.31
N ALA A 820 -0.68 20.92 -17.77
CA ALA A 820 -0.85 19.68 -18.52
C ALA A 820 -1.73 19.87 -19.76
N ASN A 821 -2.85 20.60 -19.63
CA ASN A 821 -3.74 20.97 -20.73
C ASN A 821 -3.06 21.89 -21.76
N ARG A 822 -2.15 22.76 -21.33
CA ARG A 822 -1.32 23.55 -22.26
C ARG A 822 -0.35 22.65 -23.03
N VAL A 823 0.35 21.76 -22.34
CA VAL A 823 1.29 20.81 -22.96
C VAL A 823 0.56 19.97 -23.98
N LYS A 824 -0.56 19.33 -23.62
CA LYS A 824 -1.37 18.51 -24.53
C LYS A 824 -2.86 18.82 -24.30
N PRO A 825 -3.48 19.64 -25.18
CA PRO A 825 -4.90 19.95 -25.09
C PRO A 825 -5.72 18.68 -25.20
N SER A 826 -6.44 18.37 -24.13
CA SER A 826 -7.47 17.35 -24.14
C SER A 826 -8.80 18.05 -23.87
N ALA A 827 -9.76 17.91 -24.78
CA ALA A 827 -11.12 18.43 -24.58
C ALA A 827 -11.84 17.78 -23.39
N GLU A 828 -11.25 16.72 -22.83
CA GLU A 828 -11.84 15.86 -21.81
C GLU A 828 -11.23 16.05 -20.41
N LEU A 829 -10.23 16.92 -20.19
CA LEU A 829 -9.59 17.09 -18.87
C LEU A 829 -10.15 18.30 -18.12
N GLU A 830 -11.08 18.05 -17.19
CA GLU A 830 -11.62 19.04 -16.26
C GLU A 830 -10.84 19.02 -14.93
N ALA A 831 -10.35 20.19 -14.51
CA ALA A 831 -9.75 20.38 -13.19
C ALA A 831 -10.84 20.57 -12.14
N VAL A 832 -10.71 19.89 -11.01
CA VAL A 832 -11.48 20.20 -9.80
C VAL A 832 -10.81 21.39 -9.09
N GLU A 833 -11.59 22.26 -8.43
CA GLU A 833 -11.11 23.48 -7.76
C GLU A 833 -10.23 23.16 -6.53
N ARG A 834 -8.99 22.73 -6.79
CA ARG A 834 -7.94 22.51 -5.79
C ARG A 834 -6.73 23.35 -6.17
N HIS A 835 -6.58 24.50 -5.52
CA HIS A 835 -5.47 25.42 -5.76
C HIS A 835 -4.20 25.03 -4.99
N GLY A 836 -3.05 25.26 -5.59
CA GLY A 836 -1.74 25.10 -4.95
C GLY A 836 -0.68 26.02 -5.53
N GLU A 837 0.60 25.65 -5.37
CA GLU A 837 1.70 26.41 -5.98
C GLU A 837 1.67 26.25 -7.51
N ALA A 838 1.84 27.37 -8.21
CA ALA A 838 2.02 27.34 -9.67
C ALA A 838 3.30 26.57 -10.06
N PRO A 839 3.26 25.77 -11.14
CA PRO A 839 4.45 25.10 -11.65
C PRO A 839 5.59 26.07 -11.96
N ARG A 840 6.81 25.77 -11.51
CA ARG A 840 7.99 26.58 -11.78
C ARG A 840 8.73 26.05 -13.00
N ILE A 841 9.05 26.93 -13.96
CA ILE A 841 9.87 26.60 -15.12
C ILE A 841 11.17 27.39 -15.00
N VAL A 842 12.30 26.68 -14.89
CA VAL A 842 13.60 27.28 -14.58
C VAL A 842 14.62 26.93 -15.66
N GLY A 843 15.21 27.97 -16.26
CA GLY A 843 16.31 27.84 -17.20
C GLY A 843 17.64 27.63 -16.50
N CYS A 844 18.41 26.64 -16.95
CA CYS A 844 19.75 26.32 -16.47
C CYS A 844 20.78 26.48 -17.59
N ALA A 845 21.94 27.07 -17.30
CA ALA A 845 23.01 27.28 -18.27
C ALA A 845 23.75 25.98 -18.63
N ASN A 846 23.87 25.04 -17.69
CA ASN A 846 24.62 23.79 -17.86
C ASN A 846 24.12 22.69 -16.91
N THR A 847 24.69 21.48 -17.04
CA THR A 847 24.32 20.32 -16.20
C THR A 847 24.64 20.52 -14.72
N ALA A 848 25.70 21.26 -14.38
CA ALA A 848 26.03 21.52 -12.97
C ALA A 848 24.97 22.41 -12.30
N GLU A 849 24.42 23.37 -13.03
CA GLU A 849 23.29 24.18 -12.53
C GLU A 849 22.00 23.35 -12.41
N VAL A 850 21.71 22.45 -13.36
CA VAL A 850 20.59 21.50 -13.22
C VAL A 850 20.73 20.69 -11.94
N LEU A 851 21.93 20.16 -11.65
CA LEU A 851 22.20 19.42 -10.41
C LEU A 851 22.01 20.29 -9.16
N ALA A 852 22.56 21.51 -9.15
CA ALA A 852 22.43 22.43 -8.03
C ALA A 852 20.95 22.76 -7.74
N ARG A 853 20.17 23.11 -8.77
CA ARG A 853 18.73 23.37 -8.63
C ARG A 853 17.94 22.14 -8.20
N THR A 854 18.36 20.96 -8.65
CA THR A 854 17.73 19.70 -8.22
C THR A 854 18.01 19.43 -6.74
N LEU A 855 19.23 19.68 -6.26
CA LEU A 855 19.60 19.56 -4.85
C LEU A 855 18.86 20.58 -3.97
N GLU A 856 18.73 21.83 -4.43
CA GLU A 856 17.87 22.84 -3.77
C GLU A 856 16.43 22.34 -3.61
N ALA A 857 15.87 21.70 -4.65
CA ALA A 857 14.53 21.11 -4.58
C ALA A 857 14.46 19.94 -3.60
N VAL A 858 15.49 19.10 -3.53
CA VAL A 858 15.59 17.99 -2.55
C VAL A 858 15.65 18.51 -1.12
N GLU A 859 16.42 19.57 -0.84
CA GLU A 859 16.50 20.19 0.48
C GLU A 859 15.15 20.83 0.87
N ALA A 860 14.52 21.55 -0.07
CA ALA A 860 13.20 22.13 0.15
C ALA A 860 12.14 21.05 0.43
N PHE A 861 12.19 19.93 -0.27
CA PHE A 861 11.33 18.77 -0.03
C PHE A 861 11.54 18.16 1.36
N ARG A 862 12.80 17.99 1.79
CA ARG A 862 13.11 17.51 3.14
C ARG A 862 12.58 18.45 4.24
N ALA A 863 12.56 19.75 3.97
CA ALA A 863 11.97 20.76 4.87
C ALA A 863 10.43 20.80 4.82
N SER A 864 9.80 20.40 3.71
CA SER A 864 8.35 20.51 3.51
C SER A 864 7.54 19.45 4.27
N GLY A 865 8.19 18.40 4.78
CA GLY A 865 7.53 17.29 5.49
C GLY A 865 6.69 16.38 4.59
N ARG A 866 6.84 16.51 3.26
CA ARG A 866 6.21 15.64 2.26
C ARG A 866 6.98 14.33 2.13
N LYS A 867 6.35 13.32 1.54
CA LYS A 867 6.87 11.94 1.59
C LYS A 867 7.57 11.52 0.33
N THR A 868 7.14 12.03 -0.82
CA THR A 868 7.63 11.54 -2.11
C THR A 868 8.04 12.68 -3.04
N LEU A 869 9.28 12.61 -3.53
CA LEU A 869 9.83 13.50 -4.56
C LEU A 869 10.28 12.67 -5.76
N GLY A 870 9.70 12.93 -6.93
CA GLY A 870 10.07 12.29 -8.19
C GLY A 870 10.96 13.18 -9.04
N ILE A 871 12.18 12.75 -9.32
CA ILE A 871 13.11 13.41 -10.24
C ILE A 871 13.08 12.64 -11.56
N LEU A 872 12.46 13.24 -12.58
CA LEU A 872 12.08 12.58 -13.81
C LEU A 872 12.91 13.05 -14.99
N HIS A 873 13.36 12.10 -15.82
CA HIS A 873 14.05 12.38 -17.08
C HIS A 873 13.40 11.59 -18.24
N ALA A 874 13.50 12.05 -19.49
CA ALA A 874 12.88 11.34 -20.62
C ALA A 874 13.51 9.95 -20.90
N SER A 875 14.83 9.86 -20.76
CA SER A 875 15.68 8.69 -21.03
C SER A 875 16.03 7.89 -19.77
N ASP A 876 16.03 6.55 -19.87
CA ASP A 876 16.43 5.63 -18.80
C ASP A 876 17.93 5.78 -18.47
N GLU A 877 18.77 5.87 -19.50
CA GLU A 877 20.23 5.99 -19.34
C GLU A 877 20.63 7.30 -18.63
N LEU A 878 19.99 8.41 -19.02
CA LEU A 878 20.28 9.71 -18.43
C LEU A 878 19.69 9.83 -17.02
N ALA A 879 18.52 9.23 -16.75
CA ALA A 879 17.99 9.14 -15.38
C ALA A 879 18.99 8.42 -14.44
N ALA A 880 19.56 7.29 -14.89
CA ALA A 880 20.56 6.56 -14.12
C ALA A 880 21.83 7.39 -13.86
N ARG A 881 22.29 8.17 -14.85
CA ARG A 881 23.44 9.07 -14.68
C ARG A 881 23.15 10.20 -13.69
N TYR A 882 21.98 10.83 -13.76
CA TYR A 882 21.58 11.84 -12.80
C TYR A 882 21.47 11.26 -11.39
N ALA A 883 20.95 10.04 -11.24
CA ALA A 883 20.91 9.35 -9.95
C ALA A 883 22.32 9.12 -9.37
N GLU A 884 23.28 8.70 -10.19
CA GLU A 884 24.68 8.52 -9.76
C GLU A 884 25.32 9.84 -9.31
N LEU A 885 25.03 10.94 -10.01
CA LEU A 885 25.57 12.26 -9.68
C LEU A 885 24.92 12.85 -8.42
N LEU A 886 23.60 12.75 -8.30
CA LEU A 886 22.85 13.23 -7.13
C LEU A 886 23.13 12.38 -5.89
N GLY A 887 23.38 11.08 -6.05
CA GLY A 887 23.71 10.15 -4.98
C GLY A 887 25.01 10.46 -4.22
N ARG A 888 25.81 11.40 -4.71
CA ARG A 888 27.01 11.89 -4.01
C ARG A 888 26.68 12.85 -2.87
N ASP A 889 25.60 13.62 -3.02
CA ASP A 889 25.24 14.73 -2.13
C ASP A 889 23.87 14.51 -1.43
N ALA A 890 23.03 13.64 -1.98
CA ALA A 890 21.71 13.31 -1.43
C ALA A 890 21.45 11.79 -1.44
N ASP A 891 20.58 11.34 -0.55
CA ASP A 891 20.08 9.96 -0.51
C ASP A 891 18.95 9.86 -1.53
N VAL A 892 19.22 9.20 -2.67
CA VAL A 892 18.30 9.08 -3.80
C VAL A 892 18.23 7.63 -4.27
N HIS A 893 17.04 7.20 -4.67
CA HIS A 893 16.80 5.83 -5.14
C HIS A 893 16.48 5.84 -6.64
N LEU A 894 17.22 5.06 -7.44
CA LEU A 894 16.94 4.91 -8.87
C LEU A 894 15.85 3.86 -9.08
N LEU A 895 14.75 4.25 -9.72
CA LEU A 895 13.70 3.32 -10.12
C LEU A 895 14.03 2.66 -11.46
N THR A 896 14.10 1.33 -11.43
CA THR A 896 14.31 0.46 -12.60
C THR A 896 13.21 -0.59 -12.72
N GLU A 897 13.13 -1.28 -13.86
CA GLU A 897 12.17 -2.38 -14.10
C GLU A 897 12.28 -3.55 -13.09
N ARG A 898 13.38 -3.64 -12.32
CA ARG A 898 13.61 -4.67 -11.30
C ARG A 898 13.20 -4.25 -9.89
N THR A 899 12.83 -2.99 -9.70
CA THR A 899 12.46 -2.44 -8.39
C THR A 899 11.11 -3.01 -8.00
N ALA A 900 11.05 -3.71 -6.86
CA ALA A 900 9.84 -4.37 -6.39
C ALA A 900 8.93 -3.38 -5.62
N ALA A 901 9.51 -2.61 -4.70
CA ALA A 901 8.76 -1.70 -3.82
C ALA A 901 9.10 -0.23 -4.09
N PHE A 902 8.08 0.62 -4.00
CA PHE A 902 8.21 2.07 -4.00
C PHE A 902 8.33 2.57 -2.55
N GLU A 903 9.46 3.17 -2.20
CA GLU A 903 9.77 3.66 -0.85
C GLU A 903 9.56 5.18 -0.75
N ASP A 904 9.27 5.67 0.45
CA ASP A 904 9.22 7.09 0.74
C ASP A 904 10.61 7.73 0.56
N GLY A 905 10.64 8.96 0.05
CA GLY A 905 11.87 9.73 -0.15
C GLY A 905 12.03 10.27 -1.57
N VAL A 906 13.30 10.37 -2.00
CA VAL A 906 13.67 10.95 -3.30
C VAL A 906 13.94 9.84 -4.30
N SER A 907 13.09 9.75 -5.32
CA SER A 907 13.22 8.76 -6.39
C SER A 907 13.66 9.43 -7.69
N VAL A 908 14.67 8.88 -8.35
CA VAL A 908 15.08 9.27 -9.70
C VAL A 908 14.59 8.21 -10.67
N ALA A 909 13.95 8.61 -11.76
CA ALA A 909 13.35 7.69 -12.71
C ALA A 909 13.27 8.29 -14.11
N SER A 910 13.10 7.43 -15.12
CA SER A 910 12.58 7.92 -16.39
C SER A 910 11.07 8.17 -16.30
N VAL A 911 10.54 8.95 -17.24
CA VAL A 911 9.08 9.14 -17.39
C VAL A 911 8.35 7.81 -17.56
N LYS A 912 8.96 6.85 -18.29
CA LYS A 912 8.41 5.50 -18.48
C LYS A 912 8.30 4.76 -17.16
N MET A 913 9.35 4.77 -16.32
CA MET A 913 9.36 4.09 -15.02
C MET A 913 8.48 4.77 -13.97
N ALA A 914 8.34 6.09 -14.05
CA ALA A 914 7.47 6.87 -13.16
C ALA A 914 5.97 6.73 -13.50
N LYS A 915 5.63 6.14 -14.64
CA LYS A 915 4.24 5.93 -15.05
C LYS A 915 3.54 4.98 -14.07
N GLY A 916 2.32 5.36 -13.65
CA GLY A 916 1.57 4.63 -12.64
C GLY A 916 1.98 4.94 -11.20
N LEU A 917 3.10 5.67 -10.99
CA LEU A 917 3.51 6.18 -9.69
C LEU A 917 2.99 7.60 -9.47
N GLU A 918 3.02 8.04 -8.22
CA GLU A 918 2.53 9.34 -7.77
C GLU A 918 3.55 9.96 -6.84
N PHE A 919 3.82 11.25 -7.03
CA PHE A 919 4.76 11.99 -6.19
C PHE A 919 4.10 13.26 -5.68
N ASP A 920 4.35 13.58 -4.41
CA ASP A 920 3.90 14.83 -3.81
C ASP A 920 4.54 16.03 -4.54
N GLU A 921 5.83 15.90 -4.84
CA GLU A 921 6.62 16.86 -5.62
C GLU A 921 7.29 16.17 -6.81
N VAL A 922 7.37 16.86 -7.95
CA VAL A 922 8.10 16.37 -9.13
C VAL A 922 9.06 17.43 -9.67
N VAL A 923 10.26 16.99 -10.04
CA VAL A 923 11.25 17.76 -10.79
C VAL A 923 11.44 17.08 -12.15
N VAL A 924 11.08 17.75 -13.24
CA VAL A 924 11.35 17.28 -14.60
C VAL A 924 12.68 17.87 -15.07
N LEU A 925 13.63 16.99 -15.41
CA LEU A 925 14.97 17.35 -15.87
C LEU A 925 15.00 17.52 -17.40
N ASP A 926 15.85 18.46 -17.85
CA ASP A 926 16.18 18.67 -19.26
C ASP A 926 14.96 18.79 -20.20
N ALA A 927 13.95 19.55 -19.77
CA ALA A 927 12.72 19.81 -20.51
C ALA A 927 12.90 20.82 -21.67
N ASP A 928 13.86 20.53 -22.55
CA ASP A 928 14.25 21.34 -23.70
C ASP A 928 13.99 20.63 -25.04
N GLU A 929 14.15 21.35 -26.15
CA GLU A 929 13.93 20.86 -27.53
C GLU A 929 14.75 19.62 -27.91
N ARG A 930 15.83 19.30 -27.18
CA ARG A 930 16.64 18.10 -27.49
C ARG A 930 15.91 16.82 -27.13
N PHE A 931 15.11 16.86 -26.07
CA PHE A 931 14.39 15.69 -25.55
C PHE A 931 12.88 15.79 -25.75
N PHE A 932 12.33 17.00 -25.90
CA PHE A 932 10.90 17.25 -26.00
C PHE A 932 10.52 18.08 -27.23
N SER A 933 10.63 17.49 -28.42
CA SER A 933 10.36 18.18 -29.70
C SER A 933 9.35 17.50 -30.62
N THR A 934 9.10 16.20 -30.49
CA THR A 934 8.11 15.47 -31.32
C THR A 934 6.74 15.37 -30.63
N GLU A 935 5.67 15.04 -31.37
CA GLU A 935 4.34 14.79 -30.78
C GLU A 935 4.33 13.61 -29.78
N PHE A 936 5.24 12.65 -29.95
CA PHE A 936 5.44 11.62 -28.95
C PHE A 936 6.07 12.20 -27.68
N ASP A 937 7.10 13.04 -27.81
CA ASP A 937 7.75 13.62 -26.64
C ASP A 937 6.82 14.58 -25.91
N ARG A 938 5.91 15.26 -26.62
CA ARG A 938 4.78 16.00 -26.03
C ARG A 938 3.95 15.12 -25.09
N THR A 939 3.73 13.86 -25.48
CA THR A 939 3.01 12.88 -24.66
C THR A 939 3.83 12.45 -23.45
N LEU A 940 5.14 12.23 -23.60
CA LEU A 940 6.03 11.98 -22.45
C LEU A 940 6.04 13.15 -21.47
N LEU A 941 6.12 14.38 -21.96
CA LEU A 941 6.08 15.57 -21.12
C LEU A 941 4.75 15.68 -20.37
N TYR A 942 3.63 15.40 -21.04
CA TYR A 942 2.31 15.32 -20.40
C TYR A 942 2.29 14.28 -19.28
N VAL A 943 2.84 13.08 -19.51
CA VAL A 943 2.95 12.05 -18.47
C VAL A 943 3.80 12.55 -17.29
N ALA A 944 4.96 13.15 -17.55
CA ALA A 944 5.86 13.67 -16.52
C ALA A 944 5.20 14.74 -15.64
N VAL A 945 4.51 15.71 -16.26
CA VAL A 945 3.78 16.78 -15.58
C VAL A 945 2.66 16.22 -14.70
N THR A 946 1.91 15.24 -15.20
CA THR A 946 0.76 14.67 -14.50
C THR A 946 1.12 13.68 -13.39
N ARG A 947 2.41 13.41 -13.15
CA ARG A 947 2.87 12.65 -11.97
C ARG A 947 2.88 13.47 -10.68
N ALA A 948 2.84 14.81 -10.79
CA ALA A 948 2.92 15.73 -9.66
C ALA A 948 1.56 15.95 -9.00
N MET A 949 1.49 15.81 -7.68
CA MET A 949 0.26 16.09 -6.92
C MET A 949 0.19 17.54 -6.42
N HIS A 950 1.26 18.05 -5.80
CA HIS A 950 1.22 19.32 -5.07
C HIS A 950 2.21 20.36 -5.56
N ARG A 951 3.36 19.95 -6.12
CA ARG A 951 4.38 20.89 -6.62
C ARG A 951 5.11 20.31 -7.82
N LEU A 952 5.35 21.15 -8.81
CA LEU A 952 6.02 20.78 -10.05
C LEU A 952 7.10 21.81 -10.37
N THR A 953 8.33 21.32 -10.59
CA THR A 953 9.45 22.11 -11.08
C THR A 953 9.93 21.51 -12.40
N ILE A 954 10.10 22.34 -13.42
CA ILE A 954 10.57 21.94 -14.74
C ILE A 954 11.88 22.67 -15.01
N LEU A 955 12.97 21.91 -15.16
CA LEU A 955 14.30 22.43 -15.47
C LEU A 955 14.57 22.22 -16.96
N HIS A 956 15.03 23.27 -17.65
CA HIS A 956 15.44 23.16 -19.06
C HIS A 956 16.84 23.71 -19.25
N ARG A 957 17.60 23.16 -20.20
CA ARG A 957 18.92 23.69 -20.59
C ARG A 957 18.82 24.32 -21.98
N GLY A 958 19.10 25.62 -22.06
CA GLY A 958 18.95 26.37 -23.31
C GLY A 958 17.49 26.65 -23.64
N THR A 959 17.08 26.50 -24.91
CA THR A 959 15.70 26.79 -25.36
C THR A 959 14.71 25.80 -24.71
N PRO A 960 13.69 26.27 -23.97
CA PRO A 960 12.67 25.39 -23.42
C PRO A 960 11.92 24.67 -24.55
N SER A 961 11.33 23.52 -24.24
CA SER A 961 10.45 22.85 -25.20
C SER A 961 9.32 23.77 -25.65
N ARG A 962 9.05 23.83 -26.95
CA ARG A 962 7.91 24.58 -27.53
C ARG A 962 6.55 24.21 -26.93
N PHE A 963 6.43 23.05 -26.29
CA PHE A 963 5.18 22.63 -25.63
C PHE A 963 4.97 23.30 -24.27
N LEU A 964 5.96 24.01 -23.74
CA LEU A 964 5.88 24.77 -22.48
C LEU A 964 5.58 26.27 -22.71
N GLU A 965 5.79 26.77 -23.93
CA GLU A 965 5.53 28.17 -24.29
C GLU A 965 4.04 28.37 -24.65
N GLY A 966 3.38 29.33 -24.01
CA GLY A 966 2.00 29.72 -24.35
C GLY A 966 1.97 30.96 -25.23
N GLU A 967 1.06 31.02 -26.21
CA GLU A 967 0.66 32.29 -26.83
C GLU A 967 0.00 33.17 -25.76
N GLY A 968 0.77 34.07 -25.16
CA GLY A 968 0.29 35.00 -24.14
C GLY A 968 1.37 35.37 -23.15
N ASN A 969 2.08 36.46 -23.45
CA ASN A 969 3.00 37.13 -22.54
C ASN A 969 2.40 37.32 -21.15
N GLY A 970 2.93 36.56 -20.19
CA GLY A 970 2.89 36.84 -18.77
C GLY A 970 4.16 36.24 -18.20
N CYS A 971 5.24 37.04 -18.19
CA CYS A 971 6.51 36.68 -17.57
C CYS A 971 6.26 36.20 -16.13
N PHE A 972 6.35 34.90 -15.89
CA PHE A 972 6.52 34.34 -14.55
C PHE A 972 8.02 34.15 -14.35
N THR A 973 8.72 35.27 -14.11
CA THR A 973 10.07 35.29 -13.55
C THR A 973 10.04 34.97 -12.07
#